data_AF-B2AKG9-F1
#
_entry.id   AF-B2AKG9-F1
#
_cell.length_a   1.000
_cell.length_b   1.000
_cell.length_c   1.000
_cell.angle_alpha   90.00
_cell.angle_beta   90.00
_cell.angle_gamma   90.00
#
_symmetry.space_group_name_H-M   'P 1'
#
loop_
_entity.id
_entity.type
_entity.pdbx_description
1 polymer ?
#
loop_
_entity_poly.entity_id
_entity_poly.type
_entity_poly.pdbx_seq_one_letter_code
_entity_poly.pdbx_strand_id
1 'polypeptide(L)'
;MKVNDRDGRAFDLWFGDTQLYRAACATPTNTASTAARCPASSAWAAAQTGAHWDVGDIAFNTASGLNACPALFSNDGGIYFNQRTGADCHDPRWQQQTTTVTALWLWSMAGNERAAQGEKGVYIGQQDSGGFGTRDGGKATRDWNSPTCCDVFDVEAEAGRVVYTVCRFNVAPATRMFLDGDAMSSGTEIQTYPAGSLTGFKDNRSLVNYASNSYAVVTSSGVFFTSNISSNTVTWRTLGTGAPANACGINVSRRNDGTSVFYLRAGIGACNLGGTGSLWRHEGATSIGAWVQVARNGNSQFGAFGVDRSDFNHIIANDLSGASPSMVRTIDGGANWAVVPGIDTLLTGNGAFLARVQQGFGAFGTGNGYPQASLVAINPRNRSVILIGGQDSGLYLSANGGTSWTPLTDPVSNSTLRPHISRPLFAHFESLGNERMNVYVGARGRGVWRVGVDIESRWAGAIWRSTGAPCVGDSCPGWQMLDNNIRTVQIAAGGERLYQLHLDGRIWRSNGTPCNVDSCPGWQMFDNNPKTVAIAAGGADLYQLHNDGRIWRSTGVACSGENCPGWQRLDNNPATVAIAANGNKLYQLHRDGRIWEWTGSPCRGDSCPHWRMLDNNPATVAIRTADGMLYQMHFNGRIWRSTGQACAGQSCPGWVQLDNNPATVDFSANAGGLFQRHRNGWIWRSNGAACSGQNCPGWVRMDNNLHSTAIAGGVYQMHHDGRVWRFTGSPCAGEACRGWDMLDNNPRTKLVAAADGENALLYQLHAPKLFQLHNDGAIWQSIGGACTGESCPSWQRLDNNPNTKALAASGGRLYQLHRDDRIWRSIGRPCTDDICLGWELLDNNPSTTKIVSSAGQLFQLHSNGQVWRFTGQACSGESCPGWVRLDQNSATRDIVAGGGQLYQLHDNGRIWRWTGVNCTGESCPGWIMLDNNPQTRKLVAAGGLLHQLHDNGRIWTHTGVRCSGPSCPGWQMMDNDPRTVDIIAGGRELYQRHDDGRI
;
A
#
# COMPACT_ATOMS: atom_id res chain seq x y z
N MET A 1 -20.29 -24.94 -37.08
CA MET A 1 -21.25 -26.03 -37.39
C MET A 1 -21.07 -27.16 -36.40
N LYS A 2 -22.15 -27.82 -35.97
CA LYS A 2 -22.14 -29.04 -35.14
C LYS A 2 -23.22 -30.00 -35.63
N VAL A 3 -23.03 -31.29 -35.39
CA VAL A 3 -24.03 -32.32 -35.69
C VAL A 3 -24.44 -33.04 -34.41
N ASN A 4 -25.68 -33.50 -34.38
CA ASN A 4 -26.24 -34.23 -33.26
C ASN A 4 -27.11 -35.38 -33.78
N ASP A 5 -26.75 -36.61 -33.45
CA ASP A 5 -27.44 -37.79 -33.96
C ASP A 5 -28.86 -37.89 -33.39
N ARG A 6 -29.81 -38.25 -34.26
CA ARG A 6 -31.22 -38.48 -33.93
C ARG A 6 -31.56 -39.94 -34.22
N ASP A 7 -32.76 -40.37 -33.82
CA ASP A 7 -33.15 -41.77 -34.01
C ASP A 7 -33.04 -42.25 -35.47
N GLY A 8 -32.55 -43.48 -35.63
CA GLY A 8 -32.38 -44.12 -36.94
C GLY A 8 -31.23 -43.52 -37.74
N ARG A 9 -31.55 -42.90 -38.89
CA ARG A 9 -30.57 -42.24 -39.78
C ARG A 9 -30.68 -40.72 -39.75
N ALA A 10 -31.51 -40.18 -38.86
CA ALA A 10 -31.71 -38.74 -38.74
C ALA A 10 -30.57 -38.11 -37.93
N PHE A 11 -30.29 -36.84 -38.20
CA PHE A 11 -29.39 -36.02 -37.39
C PHE A 11 -29.82 -34.55 -37.50
N ASP A 12 -29.51 -33.74 -36.50
CA ASP A 12 -29.64 -32.29 -36.60
C ASP A 12 -28.30 -31.68 -37.02
N LEU A 13 -28.33 -30.79 -38.01
CA LEU A 13 -27.22 -29.92 -38.35
C LEU A 13 -27.46 -28.54 -37.72
N TRP A 14 -26.50 -28.08 -36.93
CA TRP A 14 -26.49 -26.77 -36.28
C TRP A 14 -25.46 -25.88 -36.94
N PHE A 15 -25.86 -24.68 -37.31
CA PHE A 15 -25.01 -23.69 -37.95
C PHE A 15 -25.13 -22.36 -37.23
N GLY A 16 -24.01 -21.66 -37.10
CA GLY A 16 -23.96 -20.36 -36.47
C GLY A 16 -23.19 -19.38 -37.34
N ASP A 17 -23.76 -18.19 -37.49
CA ASP A 17 -23.07 -16.96 -37.90
C ASP A 17 -23.34 -15.86 -36.85
N THR A 18 -23.89 -14.72 -37.24
CA THR A 18 -24.63 -13.81 -36.38
C THR A 18 -25.79 -14.47 -35.60
N GLN A 19 -26.41 -15.53 -36.11
CA GLN A 19 -27.52 -16.23 -35.45
C GLN A 19 -27.33 -17.75 -35.51
N LEU A 20 -27.95 -18.44 -34.55
CA LEU A 20 -27.98 -19.90 -34.47
C LEU A 20 -29.17 -20.47 -35.23
N TYR A 21 -28.89 -21.41 -36.13
CA TYR A 21 -29.87 -22.13 -36.95
C TYR A 21 -29.73 -23.64 -36.80
N ARG A 22 -30.85 -24.34 -37.01
CA ARG A 22 -30.95 -25.80 -36.98
C ARG A 22 -31.68 -26.33 -38.21
N ALA A 23 -31.19 -27.42 -38.76
CA ALA A 23 -31.89 -28.21 -39.78
C ALA A 23 -31.98 -29.68 -39.36
N ALA A 24 -33.15 -30.29 -39.56
CA ALA A 24 -33.29 -31.74 -39.49
C ALA A 24 -32.81 -32.36 -40.81
N CYS A 25 -31.92 -33.34 -40.70
CA CYS A 25 -31.24 -33.99 -41.81
C CYS A 25 -31.36 -35.52 -41.71
N ALA A 26 -31.11 -36.23 -42.80
CA ALA A 26 -31.12 -37.69 -42.80
C ALA A 26 -30.01 -38.26 -43.70
N THR A 27 -29.35 -39.31 -43.22
CA THR A 27 -28.41 -40.09 -44.03
C THR A 27 -29.18 -41.05 -44.94
N PRO A 28 -29.02 -40.98 -46.27
CA PRO A 28 -29.67 -41.89 -47.21
C PRO A 28 -29.28 -43.36 -46.97
N THR A 29 -30.16 -44.29 -47.36
CA THR A 29 -29.89 -45.74 -47.30
C THR A 29 -28.64 -46.13 -48.09
N ASN A 30 -28.45 -45.50 -49.25
CA ASN A 30 -27.23 -45.63 -50.04
C ASN A 30 -26.28 -44.49 -49.65
N THR A 31 -25.27 -44.80 -48.85
CA THR A 31 -24.28 -43.82 -48.37
C THR A 31 -23.40 -43.24 -49.48
N ALA A 32 -23.39 -43.86 -50.67
CA ALA A 32 -22.74 -43.36 -51.88
C ALA A 32 -23.63 -42.40 -52.71
N SER A 33 -24.85 -42.10 -52.26
CA SER A 33 -25.72 -41.14 -52.94
C SER A 33 -25.17 -39.71 -52.85
N THR A 34 -25.30 -38.95 -53.94
CA THR A 34 -25.01 -37.50 -54.01
C THR A 34 -26.21 -36.64 -53.59
N ALA A 35 -27.32 -37.24 -53.16
CA ALA A 35 -28.47 -36.51 -52.67
C ALA A 35 -28.11 -35.69 -51.42
N ALA A 36 -28.57 -34.45 -51.36
CA ALA A 36 -28.37 -33.59 -50.21
C ALA A 36 -29.01 -34.21 -48.96
N ARG A 37 -28.24 -34.30 -47.87
CA ARG A 37 -28.68 -34.90 -46.61
C ARG A 37 -29.54 -33.94 -45.76
N CYS A 38 -29.44 -32.65 -46.04
CA CYS A 38 -30.13 -31.57 -45.34
C CYS A 38 -30.92 -30.72 -46.34
N PRO A 39 -32.01 -30.07 -45.90
CA PRO A 39 -32.75 -29.11 -46.73
C PRO A 39 -31.92 -27.86 -47.04
N ALA A 40 -32.36 -27.09 -48.04
CA ALA A 40 -31.79 -25.78 -48.35
C ALA A 40 -31.84 -24.83 -47.14
N SER A 41 -30.86 -23.93 -47.02
CA SER A 41 -30.70 -23.03 -45.86
C SER A 41 -31.91 -22.13 -45.61
N SER A 42 -32.69 -21.81 -46.64
CA SER A 42 -33.94 -21.03 -46.52
C SER A 42 -35.03 -21.73 -45.69
N ALA A 43 -34.91 -23.04 -45.45
CA ALA A 43 -35.86 -23.83 -44.67
C ALA A 43 -35.34 -24.16 -43.24
N TRP A 44 -34.20 -23.60 -42.84
CA TRP A 44 -33.62 -23.86 -41.53
C TRP A 44 -34.35 -23.08 -40.43
N ALA A 45 -34.55 -23.71 -39.28
CA ALA A 45 -35.22 -23.10 -38.15
C ALA A 45 -34.24 -22.24 -37.35
N ALA A 46 -34.66 -21.02 -36.98
CA ALA A 46 -33.92 -20.21 -36.03
C ALA A 46 -33.98 -20.85 -34.64
N ALA A 47 -32.82 -21.02 -34.00
CA ALA A 47 -32.68 -21.62 -32.67
C ALA A 47 -32.06 -20.63 -31.66
N GLN A 48 -32.23 -19.34 -31.93
CA GLN A 48 -31.59 -18.23 -31.21
C GLN A 48 -32.39 -17.74 -29.98
N THR A 49 -33.62 -18.22 -29.79
CA THR A 49 -34.58 -17.68 -28.82
C THR A 49 -33.99 -17.56 -27.41
N GLY A 50 -33.93 -16.33 -26.89
CA GLY A 50 -33.47 -16.01 -25.52
C GLY A 50 -31.97 -15.79 -25.37
N ALA A 51 -31.18 -15.83 -26.45
CA ALA A 51 -29.74 -15.58 -26.43
C ALA A 51 -29.32 -14.40 -27.32
N HIS A 52 -28.19 -13.78 -26.98
CA HIS A 52 -27.51 -12.76 -27.78
C HIS A 52 -26.99 -13.33 -29.12
N TRP A 53 -26.89 -12.46 -30.12
CA TRP A 53 -26.38 -12.79 -31.46
C TRP A 53 -24.86 -13.11 -31.43
N ASP A 54 -24.24 -13.35 -32.58
CA ASP A 54 -22.80 -13.63 -32.74
C ASP A 54 -22.37 -14.95 -32.09
N VAL A 55 -22.73 -16.05 -32.78
CA VAL A 55 -22.55 -17.42 -32.33
C VAL A 55 -21.07 -17.73 -32.06
N GLY A 56 -20.77 -18.13 -30.82
CA GLY A 56 -19.49 -18.69 -30.42
C GLY A 56 -19.46 -20.21 -30.64
N ASP A 57 -20.05 -20.98 -29.72
CA ASP A 57 -20.17 -22.43 -29.82
C ASP A 57 -21.43 -22.99 -29.14
N ILE A 58 -21.86 -24.17 -29.55
CA ILE A 58 -22.95 -24.93 -28.90
C ILE A 58 -22.42 -26.29 -28.41
N ALA A 59 -22.74 -26.62 -27.17
CA ALA A 59 -22.38 -27.89 -26.54
C ALA A 59 -23.61 -28.70 -26.18
N PHE A 60 -23.53 -30.02 -26.39
CA PHE A 60 -24.60 -30.98 -26.15
C PHE A 60 -24.32 -31.80 -24.90
N ASN A 61 -25.37 -32.31 -24.27
CA ASN A 61 -25.25 -33.23 -23.14
C ASN A 61 -24.60 -34.56 -23.60
N THR A 62 -23.40 -34.85 -23.12
CA THR A 62 -22.63 -36.04 -23.50
C THR A 62 -23.11 -37.34 -22.84
N ALA A 63 -24.04 -37.26 -21.88
CA ALA A 63 -24.62 -38.44 -21.23
C ALA A 63 -25.59 -39.22 -22.16
N SER A 64 -25.92 -38.68 -23.33
CA SER A 64 -26.79 -39.32 -24.32
C SER A 64 -26.09 -39.39 -25.67
N GLY A 65 -25.93 -40.59 -26.21
CA GLY A 65 -25.31 -40.80 -27.53
C GLY A 65 -26.25 -40.55 -28.72
N LEU A 66 -27.56 -40.53 -28.47
CA LEU A 66 -28.62 -40.22 -29.44
C LEU A 66 -29.55 -39.19 -28.82
N ASN A 67 -30.11 -38.32 -29.65
CA ASN A 67 -31.04 -37.27 -29.24
C ASN A 67 -30.49 -36.37 -28.12
N ALA A 68 -29.19 -36.05 -28.16
CA ALA A 68 -28.55 -35.27 -27.11
C ALA A 68 -29.13 -33.84 -27.08
N CYS A 69 -29.60 -33.38 -25.93
CA CYS A 69 -30.07 -31.99 -25.83
C CYS A 69 -28.90 -31.01 -25.95
N PRO A 70 -29.05 -29.91 -26.71
CA PRO A 70 -28.13 -28.79 -26.60
C PRO A 70 -28.23 -28.21 -25.19
N ALA A 71 -27.11 -28.15 -24.48
CA ALA A 71 -27.04 -27.80 -23.06
C ALA A 71 -26.52 -26.38 -22.84
N LEU A 72 -25.46 -26.01 -23.56
CA LEU A 72 -24.80 -24.72 -23.46
C LEU A 72 -24.69 -24.06 -24.82
N PHE A 73 -24.83 -22.75 -24.84
CA PHE A 73 -24.60 -21.92 -26.03
C PHE A 73 -23.80 -20.70 -25.61
N SER A 74 -22.64 -20.50 -26.22
CA SER A 74 -21.82 -19.31 -26.06
C SER A 74 -21.97 -18.38 -27.25
N ASN A 75 -21.95 -17.09 -26.94
CA ASN A 75 -21.88 -15.97 -27.86
C ASN A 75 -21.10 -14.83 -27.18
N ASP A 76 -20.93 -13.70 -27.87
CA ASP A 76 -20.31 -12.47 -27.33
C ASP A 76 -21.03 -11.92 -26.07
N GLY A 77 -22.33 -12.18 -25.93
CA GLY A 77 -23.12 -11.87 -24.74
C GLY A 77 -22.87 -12.83 -23.56
N GLY A 78 -22.10 -13.91 -23.72
CA GLY A 78 -21.69 -14.84 -22.66
C GLY A 78 -22.15 -16.28 -22.86
N ILE A 79 -22.32 -17.04 -21.76
CA ILE A 79 -22.76 -18.45 -21.78
C ILE A 79 -24.22 -18.56 -21.33
N TYR A 80 -25.02 -19.25 -22.12
CA TYR A 80 -26.45 -19.47 -21.94
C TYR A 80 -26.75 -20.97 -21.77
N PHE A 81 -27.78 -21.26 -20.98
CA PHE A 81 -28.25 -22.61 -20.71
C PHE A 81 -29.59 -22.83 -21.39
N ASN A 82 -29.77 -24.00 -21.99
CA ASN A 82 -31.07 -24.38 -22.52
C ASN A 82 -32.03 -24.70 -21.36
N GLN A 83 -33.15 -24.00 -21.31
CA GLN A 83 -34.19 -24.22 -20.31
C GLN A 83 -35.09 -25.42 -20.62
N ARG A 84 -34.98 -26.00 -21.82
CA ARG A 84 -35.74 -27.18 -22.23
C ARG A 84 -34.88 -28.43 -22.10
N THR A 85 -35.41 -29.46 -21.45
CA THR A 85 -34.71 -30.71 -21.16
C THR A 85 -35.47 -31.97 -21.64
N GLY A 86 -36.66 -31.80 -22.21
CA GLY A 86 -37.49 -32.90 -22.74
C GLY A 86 -37.26 -33.14 -24.24
N ALA A 87 -38.20 -33.83 -24.90
CA ALA A 87 -38.12 -34.09 -26.34
C ALA A 87 -38.09 -32.80 -27.19
N ASP A 88 -38.56 -31.69 -26.63
CA ASP A 88 -38.58 -30.34 -27.20
C ASP A 88 -37.26 -29.57 -27.03
N CYS A 89 -36.25 -30.15 -26.37
CA CYS A 89 -34.97 -29.49 -26.12
C CYS A 89 -34.18 -29.11 -27.39
N HIS A 90 -34.56 -29.66 -28.54
CA HIS A 90 -33.99 -29.36 -29.86
C HIS A 90 -34.54 -28.07 -30.49
N ASP A 91 -35.50 -27.42 -29.82
CA ASP A 91 -35.91 -26.03 -30.06
C ASP A 91 -35.57 -25.22 -28.80
N PRO A 92 -34.29 -24.89 -28.58
CA PRO A 92 -33.82 -24.43 -27.28
C PRO A 92 -34.42 -23.08 -26.88
N ARG A 93 -34.64 -22.91 -25.57
CA ARG A 93 -34.89 -21.59 -24.97
C ARG A 93 -33.70 -21.23 -24.11
N TRP A 94 -32.88 -20.33 -24.60
CA TRP A 94 -31.65 -19.94 -23.92
C TRP A 94 -31.94 -18.96 -22.78
N GLN A 95 -31.23 -19.13 -21.68
CA GLN A 95 -31.23 -18.20 -20.57
C GLN A 95 -29.82 -18.07 -20.00
N GLN A 96 -29.37 -16.83 -19.83
CA GLN A 96 -28.13 -16.54 -19.13
C GLN A 96 -28.34 -16.64 -17.62
N GLN A 97 -27.37 -17.22 -16.92
CA GLN A 97 -27.38 -17.25 -15.46
C GLN A 97 -27.10 -15.87 -14.89
N THR A 98 -27.62 -15.59 -13.69
CA THR A 98 -27.33 -14.33 -12.96
C THR A 98 -25.85 -14.18 -12.58
N THR A 99 -25.09 -15.28 -12.60
CA THR A 99 -23.63 -15.30 -12.46
C THR A 99 -23.04 -16.08 -13.63
N THR A 100 -22.19 -15.44 -14.43
CA THR A 100 -21.60 -16.02 -15.65
C THR A 100 -20.09 -15.74 -15.71
N VAL A 101 -19.40 -16.31 -16.71
CA VAL A 101 -17.97 -16.06 -16.93
C VAL A 101 -17.70 -14.58 -17.27
N THR A 102 -16.73 -13.98 -16.62
CA THR A 102 -16.36 -12.57 -16.82
C THR A 102 -15.28 -12.43 -17.89
N ALA A 103 -15.66 -12.60 -19.16
CA ALA A 103 -14.77 -12.47 -20.32
C ALA A 103 -15.01 -11.16 -21.10
N LEU A 104 -15.37 -10.10 -20.38
CA LEU A 104 -15.89 -8.85 -20.95
C LEU A 104 -14.81 -8.09 -21.75
N TRP A 105 -15.22 -7.50 -22.88
CA TRP A 105 -14.34 -6.64 -23.68
C TRP A 105 -14.51 -5.17 -23.29
N LEU A 106 -13.72 -4.72 -22.30
CA LEU A 106 -13.80 -3.35 -21.79
C LEU A 106 -13.18 -2.33 -22.75
N TRP A 107 -13.92 -1.23 -22.97
CA TRP A 107 -13.48 -0.02 -23.67
C TRP A 107 -13.24 1.16 -22.72
N SER A 108 -13.93 1.20 -21.59
CA SER A 108 -13.71 2.24 -20.58
C SER A 108 -14.07 1.76 -19.18
N MET A 109 -13.48 2.39 -18.17
CA MET A 109 -13.81 2.19 -16.76
C MET A 109 -13.59 3.49 -15.98
N ALA A 110 -14.58 3.84 -15.18
CA ALA A 110 -14.51 4.92 -14.21
C ALA A 110 -14.90 4.41 -12.82
N GLY A 111 -14.48 5.16 -11.80
CA GLY A 111 -14.95 4.96 -10.44
C GLY A 111 -15.26 6.31 -9.81
N ASN A 112 -16.21 6.32 -8.88
CA ASN A 112 -16.55 7.50 -8.11
C ASN A 112 -16.52 7.20 -6.60
N GLU A 113 -16.45 8.27 -5.82
CA GLU A 113 -16.53 8.20 -4.37
C GLU A 113 -17.76 8.94 -3.88
N ARG A 114 -18.61 8.21 -3.16
CA ARG A 114 -19.79 8.76 -2.52
C ARG A 114 -19.45 9.00 -1.06
N ALA A 115 -18.69 10.08 -0.83
CA ALA A 115 -18.03 10.36 0.44
C ALA A 115 -19.00 10.39 1.64
N ALA A 116 -20.23 10.87 1.45
CA ALA A 116 -21.25 10.92 2.49
C ALA A 116 -21.81 9.53 2.86
N GLN A 117 -21.73 8.55 1.95
CA GLN A 117 -22.24 7.20 2.14
C GLN A 117 -21.13 6.19 2.48
N GLY A 118 -19.85 6.57 2.32
CA GLY A 118 -18.71 5.67 2.51
C GLY A 118 -18.63 4.56 1.47
N GLU A 119 -19.26 4.74 0.31
CA GLU A 119 -19.38 3.73 -0.74
C GLU A 119 -18.62 4.15 -2.02
N LYS A 120 -18.19 3.16 -2.81
CA LYS A 120 -17.39 3.35 -4.03
C LYS A 120 -18.09 2.73 -5.21
N GLY A 121 -18.35 3.55 -6.23
CA GLY A 121 -18.94 3.08 -7.47
C GLY A 121 -17.87 2.68 -8.49
N VAL A 122 -18.20 1.67 -9.29
CA VAL A 122 -17.41 1.21 -10.44
C VAL A 122 -18.33 1.12 -11.64
N TYR A 123 -17.91 1.73 -12.75
CA TYR A 123 -18.70 1.83 -13.97
C TYR A 123 -17.83 1.45 -15.15
N ILE A 124 -18.39 0.66 -16.06
CA ILE A 124 -17.65 0.09 -17.19
C ILE A 124 -18.45 0.20 -18.48
N GLY A 125 -17.75 0.55 -19.55
CA GLY A 125 -18.24 0.50 -20.92
C GLY A 125 -17.65 -0.69 -21.65
N GLN A 126 -18.49 -1.44 -22.36
CA GLN A 126 -18.13 -2.71 -22.98
C GLN A 126 -18.63 -2.77 -24.41
N GLN A 127 -17.95 -3.60 -25.20
CA GLN A 127 -18.44 -3.98 -26.52
C GLN A 127 -19.65 -4.92 -26.38
N ASP A 128 -20.68 -4.71 -27.20
CA ASP A 128 -21.87 -5.55 -27.38
C ASP A 128 -22.81 -5.70 -26.15
N SER A 129 -22.25 -5.71 -24.94
CA SER A 129 -22.95 -5.98 -23.67
C SER A 129 -23.46 -4.72 -22.96
N GLY A 130 -23.08 -3.53 -23.41
CA GLY A 130 -23.56 -2.26 -22.87
C GLY A 130 -22.74 -1.70 -21.70
N GLY A 131 -23.36 -0.79 -20.96
CA GLY A 131 -22.75 -0.07 -19.85
C GLY A 131 -23.21 -0.63 -18.52
N PHE A 132 -22.28 -1.02 -17.64
CA PHE A 132 -22.61 -1.56 -16.32
C PHE A 132 -22.12 -0.63 -15.23
N GLY A 133 -22.95 -0.42 -14.20
CA GLY A 133 -22.62 0.37 -13.02
C GLY A 133 -22.95 -0.38 -11.75
N THR A 134 -22.05 -0.31 -10.77
CA THR A 134 -22.36 -0.70 -9.40
C THR A 134 -21.97 0.43 -8.46
N ARG A 135 -22.82 0.66 -7.47
CA ARG A 135 -22.57 1.53 -6.32
C ARG A 135 -21.76 0.83 -5.22
N ASP A 136 -21.65 -0.49 -5.32
CA ASP A 136 -21.27 -1.40 -4.25
C ASP A 136 -19.92 -2.07 -4.50
N GLY A 137 -19.00 -1.41 -5.21
CA GLY A 137 -17.72 -2.00 -5.64
C GLY A 137 -16.93 -2.67 -4.51
N GLY A 138 -17.05 -2.16 -3.28
CA GLY A 138 -16.42 -2.68 -2.09
C GLY A 138 -17.15 -3.84 -1.36
N LYS A 139 -18.42 -4.12 -1.67
CA LYS A 139 -19.23 -5.17 -1.01
C LYS A 139 -18.88 -6.56 -1.58
N ALA A 140 -19.11 -7.62 -0.80
CA ALA A 140 -18.83 -9.00 -1.24
C ALA A 140 -19.74 -9.45 -2.38
N THR A 141 -21.04 -9.18 -2.24
CA THR A 141 -22.05 -9.28 -3.30
C THR A 141 -22.29 -7.89 -3.85
N ARG A 142 -22.29 -7.76 -5.19
CA ARG A 142 -22.38 -6.48 -5.89
C ARG A 142 -23.59 -6.50 -6.77
N ASP A 143 -24.46 -5.51 -6.61
CA ASP A 143 -25.57 -5.29 -7.52
C ASP A 143 -25.08 -4.43 -8.68
N TRP A 144 -25.16 -4.98 -9.88
CA TRP A 144 -24.80 -4.29 -11.12
C TRP A 144 -26.07 -3.95 -11.89
N ASN A 145 -26.18 -2.71 -12.32
CA ASN A 145 -27.22 -2.25 -13.22
C ASN A 145 -26.63 -2.04 -14.61
N SER A 146 -27.40 -2.43 -15.64
CA SER A 146 -27.09 -2.18 -17.03
C SER A 146 -28.32 -1.59 -17.72
N PRO A 147 -28.46 -0.25 -17.76
CA PRO A 147 -29.66 0.40 -18.28
C PRO A 147 -29.68 0.46 -19.81
N THR A 148 -28.54 0.20 -20.45
CA THR A 148 -28.36 0.34 -21.89
C THR A 148 -27.61 -0.87 -22.45
N CYS A 149 -28.14 -1.44 -23.54
CA CYS A 149 -27.51 -2.49 -24.35
C CYS A 149 -26.27 -1.98 -25.10
N CYS A 150 -25.71 -2.85 -25.98
CA CYS A 150 -24.99 -2.45 -27.18
C CYS A 150 -23.53 -2.02 -26.90
N ASP A 151 -22.93 -1.18 -27.74
CA ASP A 151 -21.54 -0.73 -27.55
C ASP A 151 -21.46 0.51 -26.66
N VAL A 152 -20.74 0.42 -25.54
CA VAL A 152 -20.41 1.58 -24.70
C VAL A 152 -18.92 1.84 -24.72
N PHE A 153 -18.51 2.93 -25.37
CA PHE A 153 -17.10 3.23 -25.60
C PHE A 153 -16.45 4.06 -24.51
N ASP A 154 -17.23 4.87 -23.80
CA ASP A 154 -16.70 5.71 -22.73
C ASP A 154 -17.66 5.86 -21.57
N VAL A 155 -17.10 5.96 -20.36
CA VAL A 155 -17.84 6.15 -19.12
C VAL A 155 -17.02 7.01 -18.17
N GLU A 156 -17.62 8.06 -17.65
CA GLU A 156 -17.02 8.96 -16.67
C GLU A 156 -18.01 9.20 -15.53
N ALA A 157 -17.51 9.14 -14.29
CA ALA A 157 -18.34 9.16 -13.10
C ALA A 157 -17.88 10.25 -12.12
N GLU A 158 -18.85 11.00 -11.59
CA GLU A 158 -18.67 11.94 -10.49
C GLU A 158 -19.60 11.57 -9.34
N ALA A 159 -19.58 12.32 -8.23
CA ALA A 159 -20.47 12.06 -7.10
C ALA A 159 -21.95 12.23 -7.55
N GLY A 160 -22.74 11.15 -7.51
CA GLY A 160 -24.16 11.19 -7.87
C GLY A 160 -24.48 11.02 -9.36
N ARG A 161 -23.50 10.95 -10.26
CA ARG A 161 -23.74 10.95 -11.72
C ARG A 161 -22.75 10.11 -12.52
N VAL A 162 -23.24 9.57 -13.63
CA VAL A 162 -22.45 8.93 -14.68
C VAL A 162 -22.82 9.54 -16.04
N VAL A 163 -21.80 9.79 -16.86
CA VAL A 163 -21.94 10.17 -18.27
C VAL A 163 -21.27 9.09 -19.11
N TYR A 164 -21.95 8.61 -20.13
CA TYR A 164 -21.43 7.53 -20.99
C TYR A 164 -21.87 7.70 -22.43
N THR A 165 -21.18 7.00 -23.34
CA THR A 165 -21.49 7.03 -24.77
C THR A 165 -21.98 5.67 -25.25
N VAL A 166 -23.07 5.65 -26.03
CA VAL A 166 -23.72 4.42 -26.51
C VAL A 166 -23.77 4.41 -28.04
N CYS A 167 -23.50 3.24 -28.62
CA CYS A 167 -23.47 2.95 -30.05
C CYS A 167 -24.14 1.57 -30.30
N ARG A 168 -24.62 1.20 -31.49
CA ARG A 168 -24.74 2.01 -32.71
C ARG A 168 -26.20 2.27 -33.06
N PHE A 169 -26.60 3.54 -33.04
CA PHE A 169 -27.92 3.94 -33.51
C PHE A 169 -27.95 4.01 -35.04
N ASN A 170 -29.04 3.54 -35.64
CA ASN A 170 -29.22 3.50 -37.10
C ASN A 170 -29.38 4.89 -37.76
N VAL A 171 -29.66 5.92 -36.96
CA VAL A 171 -29.77 7.31 -37.41
C VAL A 171 -28.73 8.17 -36.72
N ALA A 172 -28.17 9.12 -37.46
CA ALA A 172 -27.13 10.01 -36.95
C ALA A 172 -27.64 10.89 -35.78
N PRO A 173 -26.80 11.15 -34.76
CA PRO A 173 -25.46 10.59 -34.58
C PRO A 173 -25.50 9.11 -34.17
N ALA A 174 -24.62 8.31 -34.77
CA ALA A 174 -24.57 6.86 -34.56
C ALA A 174 -24.07 6.47 -33.16
N THR A 175 -23.23 7.33 -32.56
CA THR A 175 -22.82 7.27 -31.16
C THR A 175 -23.43 8.46 -30.44
N ARG A 176 -24.11 8.20 -29.33
CA ARG A 176 -24.90 9.16 -28.55
C ARG A 176 -24.38 9.28 -27.14
N MET A 177 -24.63 10.40 -26.47
CA MET A 177 -24.18 10.66 -25.10
C MET A 177 -25.36 10.62 -24.13
N PHE A 178 -25.20 9.91 -23.02
CA PHE A 178 -26.22 9.72 -22.01
C PHE A 178 -25.77 10.24 -20.66
N LEU A 179 -26.73 10.81 -19.94
CA LEU A 179 -26.61 11.28 -18.58
C LEU A 179 -27.48 10.41 -17.67
N ASP A 180 -26.91 9.88 -16.59
CA ASP A 180 -27.65 9.07 -15.63
C ASP A 180 -27.21 9.42 -14.20
N GLY A 181 -28.05 9.06 -13.22
CA GLY A 181 -27.61 8.98 -11.85
C GLY A 181 -26.57 7.88 -11.68
N ASP A 182 -25.79 7.96 -10.60
CA ASP A 182 -24.78 6.95 -10.29
C ASP A 182 -25.32 5.56 -9.91
N ALA A 183 -26.64 5.34 -9.98
CA ALA A 183 -27.23 4.01 -9.98
C ALA A 183 -27.07 3.31 -11.33
N MET A 184 -26.89 4.07 -12.43
CA MET A 184 -27.07 3.58 -13.80
C MET A 184 -28.38 2.81 -13.98
N SER A 185 -29.51 3.38 -13.57
CA SER A 185 -30.81 2.71 -13.62
C SER A 185 -31.65 3.07 -14.84
N SER A 186 -31.47 4.28 -15.39
CA SER A 186 -32.25 4.77 -16.54
C SER A 186 -31.64 6.07 -17.08
N GLY A 187 -30.66 5.95 -17.98
CA GLY A 187 -30.00 7.10 -18.57
C GLY A 187 -30.87 7.85 -19.58
N THR A 188 -30.68 9.16 -19.68
CA THR A 188 -31.34 10.03 -20.65
C THR A 188 -30.33 10.56 -21.66
N GLU A 189 -30.67 10.52 -22.95
CA GLU A 189 -29.82 11.07 -24.02
C GLU A 189 -29.72 12.59 -23.91
N ILE A 190 -28.50 13.11 -24.00
CA ILE A 190 -28.22 14.55 -24.13
C ILE A 190 -28.55 14.98 -25.56
N GLN A 191 -29.46 15.93 -25.72
CA GLN A 191 -29.98 16.34 -27.04
C GLN A 191 -29.09 17.35 -27.78
N THR A 192 -28.14 17.96 -27.08
CA THR A 192 -27.24 18.98 -27.64
C THR A 192 -25.80 18.48 -27.66
N TYR A 193 -25.25 18.31 -28.86
CA TYR A 193 -23.93 17.71 -29.08
C TYR A 193 -22.86 18.75 -29.39
N PRO A 194 -21.58 18.48 -29.05
CA PRO A 194 -20.46 19.22 -29.62
C PRO A 194 -20.39 18.99 -31.14
N ALA A 195 -19.67 19.84 -31.87
CA ALA A 195 -19.51 19.63 -33.31
C ALA A 195 -18.73 18.34 -33.62
N GLY A 196 -19.05 17.69 -34.74
CA GLY A 196 -18.42 16.43 -35.15
C GLY A 196 -19.03 15.18 -34.48
N SER A 197 -18.52 14.02 -34.87
CA SER A 197 -18.97 12.72 -34.35
C SER A 197 -18.22 12.35 -33.07
N LEU A 198 -18.93 11.76 -32.10
CA LEU A 198 -18.29 11.18 -30.91
C LEU A 198 -17.38 10.00 -31.28
N THR A 199 -16.29 9.85 -30.54
CA THR A 199 -15.26 8.84 -30.81
C THR A 199 -15.70 7.46 -30.28
N GLY A 200 -15.43 6.39 -31.04
CA GLY A 200 -15.70 5.01 -30.64
C GLY A 200 -14.60 4.05 -31.12
N PHE A 201 -14.56 2.83 -30.57
CA PHE A 201 -13.55 1.80 -30.85
C PHE A 201 -12.10 2.32 -30.75
N LYS A 202 -11.78 3.02 -29.65
CA LYS A 202 -10.43 3.50 -29.32
C LYS A 202 -10.02 3.05 -27.92
N ASP A 203 -8.77 2.63 -27.78
CA ASP A 203 -8.12 2.18 -26.54
C ASP A 203 -7.68 3.35 -25.63
N ASN A 204 -8.44 4.45 -25.65
CA ASN A 204 -8.23 5.62 -24.80
C ASN A 204 -9.58 6.27 -24.47
N ARG A 205 -9.59 7.01 -23.36
CA ARG A 205 -10.73 7.84 -22.97
C ARG A 205 -10.87 9.01 -23.92
N SER A 206 -12.05 9.22 -24.46
CA SER A 206 -12.45 10.35 -25.28
C SER A 206 -13.22 11.42 -24.50
N LEU A 207 -13.70 11.09 -23.31
CA LEU A 207 -14.46 11.92 -22.39
C LEU A 207 -13.73 11.98 -21.04
N VAL A 208 -13.73 13.14 -20.38
CA VAL A 208 -13.17 13.26 -19.02
C VAL A 208 -13.92 14.27 -18.18
N ASN A 209 -14.17 13.93 -16.91
CA ASN A 209 -14.66 14.89 -15.91
C ASN A 209 -13.49 15.76 -15.38
N TYR A 210 -13.58 17.08 -15.53
CA TYR A 210 -12.53 18.00 -15.05
C TYR A 210 -12.93 18.79 -13.81
N ALA A 211 -14.23 19.00 -13.57
CA ALA A 211 -14.80 19.61 -12.38
C ALA A 211 -16.26 19.14 -12.20
N SER A 212 -16.91 19.53 -11.10
CA SER A 212 -18.31 19.16 -10.87
C SER A 212 -19.19 19.64 -12.03
N ASN A 213 -20.06 18.77 -12.54
CA ASN A 213 -20.89 19.00 -13.73
C ASN A 213 -20.12 19.31 -15.03
N SER A 214 -18.79 19.25 -15.04
CA SER A 214 -17.95 19.84 -16.09
C SER A 214 -17.11 18.79 -16.81
N TYR A 215 -17.27 18.72 -18.12
CA TYR A 215 -16.75 17.64 -18.96
C TYR A 215 -16.04 18.17 -20.20
N ALA A 216 -14.97 17.50 -20.60
CA ALA A 216 -14.29 17.72 -21.87
C ALA A 216 -14.36 16.45 -22.73
N VAL A 217 -14.54 16.61 -24.03
CA VAL A 217 -14.77 15.50 -24.98
C VAL A 217 -14.01 15.72 -26.28
N VAL A 218 -13.48 14.63 -26.83
CA VAL A 218 -12.82 14.55 -28.13
C VAL A 218 -13.80 14.01 -29.17
N THR A 219 -13.94 14.75 -30.27
CA THR A 219 -14.80 14.41 -31.41
C THR A 219 -13.99 14.32 -32.70
N SER A 220 -14.62 13.87 -33.77
CA SER A 220 -14.01 13.89 -35.12
C SER A 220 -13.68 15.30 -35.64
N SER A 221 -14.19 16.37 -35.03
CA SER A 221 -13.98 17.76 -35.49
C SER A 221 -13.12 18.61 -34.56
N GLY A 222 -12.78 18.11 -33.37
CA GLY A 222 -12.00 18.86 -32.39
C GLY A 222 -12.27 18.43 -30.95
N VAL A 223 -11.78 19.25 -30.01
CA VAL A 223 -11.93 19.03 -28.57
C VAL A 223 -12.84 20.12 -28.01
N PHE A 224 -13.84 19.71 -27.23
CA PHE A 224 -14.88 20.59 -26.70
C PHE A 224 -15.03 20.41 -25.19
N PHE A 225 -15.56 21.41 -24.52
CA PHE A 225 -15.91 21.34 -23.11
C PHE A 225 -17.28 21.96 -22.81
N THR A 226 -17.86 21.55 -21.70
CA THR A 226 -19.01 22.18 -21.04
C THR A 226 -18.71 22.34 -19.55
N SER A 227 -19.15 23.45 -18.97
CA SER A 227 -19.10 23.68 -17.52
C SER A 227 -20.36 23.21 -16.79
N ASN A 228 -21.39 22.76 -17.53
CA ASN A 228 -22.61 22.23 -16.94
C ASN A 228 -23.29 21.23 -17.88
N ILE A 229 -22.97 19.95 -17.69
CA ILE A 229 -23.58 18.83 -18.43
C ILE A 229 -25.05 18.60 -18.06
N SER A 230 -25.50 19.11 -16.90
CA SER A 230 -26.88 18.91 -16.41
C SER A 230 -27.89 19.92 -16.93
N SER A 231 -27.45 20.87 -17.76
CA SER A 231 -28.34 21.83 -18.41
C SER A 231 -29.28 21.14 -19.41
N ASN A 232 -30.55 21.56 -19.46
CA ASN A 232 -31.50 21.14 -20.50
C ASN A 232 -30.98 21.43 -21.93
N THR A 233 -30.14 22.46 -22.06
CA THR A 233 -29.44 22.80 -23.29
C THR A 233 -27.96 22.92 -22.96
N VAL A 234 -27.19 21.86 -23.24
CA VAL A 234 -25.76 21.82 -22.93
C VAL A 234 -25.04 22.70 -23.95
N THR A 235 -24.30 23.69 -23.45
CA THR A 235 -23.47 24.56 -24.29
C THR A 235 -22.07 23.97 -24.40
N TRP A 236 -21.70 23.57 -25.62
CA TRP A 236 -20.35 23.09 -25.93
C TRP A 236 -19.51 24.22 -26.51
N ARG A 237 -18.28 24.37 -26.00
CA ARG A 237 -17.30 25.35 -26.48
C ARG A 237 -16.01 24.65 -26.87
N THR A 238 -15.30 25.16 -27.86
CA THR A 238 -13.98 24.63 -28.26
C THR A 238 -13.00 24.77 -27.09
N LEU A 239 -12.22 23.72 -26.83
CA LEU A 239 -11.18 23.70 -25.80
C LEU A 239 -9.81 24.06 -26.41
N GLY A 240 -9.33 25.26 -26.10
CA GLY A 240 -8.11 25.82 -26.66
C GLY A 240 -8.21 26.11 -28.17
N THR A 241 -7.09 26.52 -28.76
CA THR A 241 -6.97 26.78 -30.21
C THR A 241 -5.98 25.82 -30.87
N GLY A 242 -6.25 25.42 -32.12
CA GLY A 242 -5.33 24.59 -32.90
C GLY A 242 -5.10 23.18 -32.35
N ALA A 243 -6.14 22.51 -31.85
CA ALA A 243 -6.04 21.12 -31.42
C ALA A 243 -5.45 20.23 -32.55
N PRO A 244 -4.52 19.31 -32.22
CA PRO A 244 -3.85 18.48 -33.23
C PRO A 244 -4.84 17.59 -33.99
N ALA A 245 -4.56 17.38 -35.27
CA ALA A 245 -5.35 16.48 -36.11
C ALA A 245 -5.32 15.04 -35.57
N ASN A 246 -6.42 14.30 -35.75
CA ASN A 246 -6.57 12.92 -35.27
C ASN A 246 -6.40 12.79 -33.74
N ALA A 247 -6.83 13.80 -32.99
CA ALA A 247 -7.02 13.72 -31.55
C ALA A 247 -7.99 12.56 -31.22
N CYS A 248 -7.63 11.73 -30.25
CA CYS A 248 -8.42 10.53 -29.94
C CYS A 248 -8.43 10.12 -28.47
N GLY A 249 -7.63 10.76 -27.61
CA GLY A 249 -7.58 10.45 -26.18
C GLY A 249 -7.36 11.70 -25.34
N ILE A 250 -8.06 11.83 -24.20
CA ILE A 250 -7.96 12.97 -23.30
C ILE A 250 -7.78 12.53 -21.84
N ASN A 251 -6.92 13.24 -21.11
CA ASN A 251 -6.73 13.13 -19.66
C ASN A 251 -6.73 14.54 -19.05
N VAL A 252 -6.92 14.64 -17.73
CA VAL A 252 -6.88 15.94 -17.05
C VAL A 252 -6.19 15.87 -15.69
N SER A 253 -5.35 16.87 -15.44
CA SER A 253 -4.71 17.17 -14.15
C SER A 253 -5.25 18.49 -13.59
N ARG A 254 -4.89 18.82 -12.35
CA ARG A 254 -5.22 20.09 -11.71
C ARG A 254 -3.97 20.74 -11.14
N ARG A 255 -3.89 22.07 -11.26
CA ARG A 255 -2.92 22.90 -10.56
C ARG A 255 -3.37 23.13 -9.11
N ASN A 256 -2.42 23.57 -8.27
CA ASN A 256 -2.70 23.93 -6.88
C ASN A 256 -3.72 25.08 -6.75
N ASP A 257 -3.85 25.93 -7.77
CA ASP A 257 -4.83 27.03 -7.82
C ASP A 257 -6.23 26.58 -8.32
N GLY A 258 -6.43 25.29 -8.60
CA GLY A 258 -7.69 24.73 -9.10
C GLY A 258 -7.85 24.73 -10.62
N THR A 259 -6.91 25.34 -11.37
CA THR A 259 -6.95 25.35 -12.83
C THR A 259 -6.76 23.94 -13.39
N SER A 260 -7.64 23.53 -14.31
CA SER A 260 -7.53 22.23 -14.99
C SER A 260 -6.49 22.29 -16.10
N VAL A 261 -5.68 21.24 -16.25
CA VAL A 261 -4.70 21.08 -17.33
C VAL A 261 -5.04 19.81 -18.11
N PHE A 262 -5.31 19.95 -19.41
CA PHE A 262 -5.75 18.88 -20.28
C PHE A 262 -4.57 18.30 -21.05
N TYR A 263 -4.56 16.98 -21.18
CA TYR A 263 -3.56 16.22 -21.93
C TYR A 263 -4.24 15.44 -23.05
N LEU A 264 -3.74 15.58 -24.27
CA LEU A 264 -4.35 15.02 -25.46
C LEU A 264 -3.39 14.10 -26.19
N ARG A 265 -3.88 12.92 -26.56
CA ARG A 265 -3.18 11.97 -27.42
C ARG A 265 -3.73 12.08 -28.85
N ALA A 266 -2.84 12.22 -29.82
CA ALA A 266 -3.19 12.44 -31.22
C ALA A 266 -2.26 11.72 -32.20
N GLY A 267 -2.82 11.26 -33.31
CA GLY A 267 -2.10 10.61 -34.41
C GLY A 267 -2.92 9.49 -35.09
N ILE A 268 -2.57 9.16 -36.32
CA ILE A 268 -3.24 8.09 -37.07
C ILE A 268 -3.02 6.76 -36.35
N GLY A 269 -4.10 6.12 -35.91
CA GLY A 269 -4.04 4.86 -35.17
C GLY A 269 -3.43 4.97 -33.76
N ALA A 270 -3.15 6.18 -33.26
CA ALA A 270 -2.49 6.38 -31.97
C ALA A 270 -3.26 5.71 -30.83
N CYS A 271 -4.58 5.88 -30.80
CA CYS A 271 -5.46 5.29 -29.79
C CYS A 271 -5.97 3.89 -30.16
N ASN A 272 -5.31 3.16 -31.05
CA ASN A 272 -5.53 1.71 -31.20
C ASN A 272 -4.53 0.95 -30.30
N LEU A 273 -4.79 -0.33 -30.06
CA LEU A 273 -3.93 -1.20 -29.28
C LEU A 273 -2.52 -1.24 -29.88
N GLY A 274 -1.51 -0.90 -29.08
CA GLY A 274 -0.13 -0.82 -29.53
C GLY A 274 0.19 0.37 -30.46
N GLY A 275 -0.77 1.26 -30.71
CA GLY A 275 -0.58 2.48 -31.48
C GLY A 275 0.41 3.44 -30.81
N THR A 276 1.12 4.20 -31.63
CA THR A 276 2.02 5.28 -31.20
C THR A 276 1.43 6.63 -31.58
N GLY A 277 1.60 7.64 -30.73
CA GLY A 277 1.06 8.96 -31.01
C GLY A 277 1.71 10.07 -30.20
N SER A 278 1.45 11.29 -30.64
CA SER A 278 1.92 12.52 -30.01
C SER A 278 1.10 12.89 -28.78
N LEU A 279 1.76 13.50 -27.81
CA LEU A 279 1.15 14.02 -26.58
C LEU A 279 1.16 15.55 -26.61
N TRP A 280 0.06 16.16 -26.16
CA TRP A 280 -0.14 17.60 -26.16
C TRP A 280 -0.77 18.04 -24.85
N ARG A 281 -0.56 19.30 -24.45
CA ARG A 281 -1.13 19.90 -23.24
C ARG A 281 -1.80 21.24 -23.51
N HIS A 282 -2.83 21.55 -22.73
CA HIS A 282 -3.50 22.85 -22.73
C HIS A 282 -3.99 23.21 -21.32
N GLU A 283 -3.80 24.46 -20.91
CA GLU A 283 -4.13 24.95 -19.57
C GLU A 283 -5.43 25.74 -19.54
N GLY A 284 -6.34 25.38 -18.63
CA GLY A 284 -7.62 26.05 -18.41
C GLY A 284 -8.68 25.66 -19.42
N ALA A 285 -9.93 25.46 -18.98
CA ALA A 285 -11.03 25.14 -19.89
C ALA A 285 -11.46 26.36 -20.72
N THR A 286 -11.45 27.55 -20.11
CA THR A 286 -11.92 28.80 -20.73
C THR A 286 -10.79 29.65 -21.31
N SER A 287 -9.54 29.18 -21.28
CA SER A 287 -8.40 29.93 -21.81
C SER A 287 -8.38 29.83 -23.35
N ILE A 288 -7.84 30.86 -24.01
CA ILE A 288 -7.79 30.95 -25.49
C ILE A 288 -6.42 30.46 -26.03
N GLY A 289 -5.59 29.84 -25.16
CA GLY A 289 -4.24 29.39 -25.52
C GLY A 289 -4.21 28.28 -26.58
N ALA A 290 -3.10 28.15 -27.29
CA ALA A 290 -2.88 27.03 -28.21
C ALA A 290 -2.55 25.73 -27.45
N TRP A 291 -2.77 24.59 -28.10
CA TRP A 291 -2.23 23.31 -27.62
C TRP A 291 -0.71 23.25 -27.82
N VAL A 292 0.00 22.81 -26.79
CA VAL A 292 1.48 22.72 -26.81
C VAL A 292 1.90 21.27 -26.83
N GLN A 293 2.76 20.88 -27.77
CA GLN A 293 3.26 19.52 -27.87
C GLN A 293 4.19 19.21 -26.68
N VAL A 294 4.02 18.01 -26.10
CA VAL A 294 4.87 17.45 -25.07
C VAL A 294 5.75 16.38 -25.74
N ALA A 295 7.06 16.61 -25.78
CA ALA A 295 8.01 15.76 -26.52
C ALA A 295 9.23 15.41 -25.65
N ARG A 296 9.89 14.29 -25.97
CA ARG A 296 11.16 13.87 -25.36
C ARG A 296 12.28 13.98 -26.40
N ASN A 297 13.21 14.90 -26.20
CA ASN A 297 14.31 15.16 -27.16
C ASN A 297 13.81 15.38 -28.60
N GLY A 298 12.68 16.07 -28.75
CA GLY A 298 12.02 16.27 -30.05
C GLY A 298 11.18 15.10 -30.57
N ASN A 299 11.24 13.93 -29.93
CA ASN A 299 10.39 12.79 -30.28
C ASN A 299 9.02 12.87 -29.61
N SER A 300 7.98 12.49 -30.35
CA SER A 300 6.58 12.55 -29.92
C SER A 300 5.87 11.21 -30.14
N GLN A 301 6.57 10.10 -29.96
CA GLN A 301 6.05 8.74 -30.20
C GLN A 301 5.79 8.02 -28.87
N PHE A 302 4.63 8.24 -28.27
CA PHE A 302 4.25 7.65 -26.98
C PHE A 302 3.15 6.59 -27.12
N GLY A 303 3.28 5.54 -26.31
CA GLY A 303 2.30 4.48 -26.07
C GLY A 303 1.32 4.83 -24.93
N ALA A 304 1.11 3.87 -24.04
CA ALA A 304 0.35 4.09 -22.79
C ALA A 304 1.03 5.17 -21.94
N PHE A 305 0.22 6.04 -21.34
CA PHE A 305 0.70 7.11 -20.46
C PHE A 305 -0.28 7.38 -19.33
N GLY A 306 0.22 7.95 -18.24
CA GLY A 306 -0.56 8.41 -17.11
C GLY A 306 -0.07 9.79 -16.66
N VAL A 307 -1.01 10.62 -16.23
CA VAL A 307 -0.75 11.97 -15.71
C VAL A 307 -1.19 12.00 -14.25
N ASP A 308 -0.38 12.59 -13.37
CA ASP A 308 -0.77 12.81 -11.98
C ASP A 308 -1.95 13.77 -11.91
N ARG A 309 -3.02 13.36 -11.24
CA ARG A 309 -4.27 14.14 -11.14
C ARG A 309 -4.09 15.45 -10.38
N SER A 310 -3.09 15.52 -9.50
CA SER A 310 -2.81 16.62 -8.58
C SER A 310 -1.55 17.43 -8.92
N ASP A 311 -0.73 16.92 -9.84
CA ASP A 311 0.50 17.56 -10.28
C ASP A 311 0.63 17.47 -11.80
N PHE A 312 0.27 18.55 -12.49
CA PHE A 312 0.29 18.56 -13.94
C PHE A 312 1.70 18.36 -14.53
N ASN A 313 2.78 18.58 -13.77
CA ASN A 313 4.14 18.39 -14.28
C ASN A 313 4.58 16.92 -14.28
N HIS A 314 3.88 16.05 -13.56
CA HIS A 314 4.25 14.65 -13.38
C HIS A 314 3.53 13.74 -14.39
N ILE A 315 4.29 13.22 -15.36
CA ILE A 315 3.80 12.33 -16.43
C ILE A 315 4.70 11.11 -16.51
N ILE A 316 4.10 9.94 -16.62
CA ILE A 316 4.79 8.67 -16.93
C ILE A 316 4.24 8.14 -18.24
N ALA A 317 5.12 7.79 -19.18
CA ALA A 317 4.74 7.34 -20.51
C ALA A 317 5.64 6.19 -20.98
N ASN A 318 5.10 5.35 -21.86
CA ASN A 318 5.89 4.39 -22.61
C ASN A 318 6.42 5.07 -23.88
N ASP A 319 7.72 5.32 -23.94
CA ASP A 319 8.40 5.87 -25.11
C ASP A 319 8.62 4.76 -26.15
N LEU A 320 8.11 4.99 -27.36
CA LEU A 320 8.15 4.07 -28.49
C LEU A 320 9.07 4.56 -29.62
N SER A 321 9.83 5.66 -29.42
CA SER A 321 10.71 6.20 -30.47
C SER A 321 12.00 5.41 -30.67
N GLY A 322 12.37 4.55 -29.71
CA GLY A 322 13.58 3.73 -29.76
C GLY A 322 13.36 2.33 -30.38
N ALA A 323 14.45 1.57 -30.52
CA ALA A 323 14.41 0.19 -31.00
C ALA A 323 13.62 -0.76 -30.09
N SER A 324 13.63 -0.48 -28.78
CA SER A 324 12.83 -1.16 -27.76
C SER A 324 11.98 -0.13 -27.00
N PRO A 325 10.72 -0.47 -26.63
CA PRO A 325 9.92 0.37 -25.75
C PRO A 325 10.62 0.63 -24.41
N SER A 326 10.44 1.83 -23.85
CA SER A 326 10.98 2.17 -22.53
C SER A 326 10.05 3.07 -21.75
N MET A 327 9.81 2.73 -20.48
CA MET A 327 9.05 3.60 -19.58
C MET A 327 9.87 4.83 -19.19
N VAL A 328 9.27 6.01 -19.30
CA VAL A 328 9.90 7.31 -19.03
C VAL A 328 9.02 8.18 -18.16
N ARG A 329 9.64 9.09 -17.40
CA ARG A 329 8.98 10.03 -16.49
C ARG A 329 9.51 11.44 -16.69
N THR A 330 8.62 12.42 -16.63
CA THR A 330 8.92 13.84 -16.45
C THR A 330 8.24 14.33 -15.16
N ILE A 331 8.87 15.30 -14.49
CA ILE A 331 8.36 16.01 -13.31
C ILE A 331 8.34 17.52 -13.51
N ASP A 332 8.57 17.97 -14.75
CA ASP A 332 8.61 19.38 -15.16
C ASP A 332 7.72 19.64 -16.40
N GLY A 333 6.71 18.80 -16.59
CA GLY A 333 5.70 18.96 -17.63
C GLY A 333 6.23 18.66 -19.04
N GLY A 334 7.33 17.92 -19.15
CA GLY A 334 7.90 17.43 -20.40
C GLY A 334 9.16 18.16 -20.86
N ALA A 335 9.72 19.07 -20.06
CA ALA A 335 10.98 19.74 -20.40
C ALA A 335 12.16 18.75 -20.30
N ASN A 336 12.19 17.91 -19.26
CA ASN A 336 13.17 16.86 -19.08
C ASN A 336 12.49 15.50 -18.82
N TRP A 337 13.11 14.44 -19.34
CA TRP A 337 12.61 13.07 -19.23
C TRP A 337 13.71 12.13 -18.76
N ALA A 338 13.40 11.34 -17.72
CA ALA A 338 14.25 10.27 -17.23
C ALA A 338 13.61 8.91 -17.55
N VAL A 339 14.42 7.88 -17.80
CA VAL A 339 13.93 6.50 -17.84
C VAL A 339 13.45 6.11 -16.44
N VAL A 340 12.28 5.47 -16.36
CA VAL A 340 11.78 4.88 -15.11
C VAL A 340 12.62 3.64 -14.85
N PRO A 341 13.43 3.63 -13.78
CA PRO A 341 14.41 2.56 -13.66
C PRO A 341 13.69 1.18 -13.51
N GLY A 342 14.25 0.13 -14.16
CA GLY A 342 14.04 -1.33 -14.03
C GLY A 342 12.63 -1.92 -14.23
N ILE A 343 11.60 -1.09 -14.33
CA ILE A 343 10.26 -1.54 -14.69
C ILE A 343 10.23 -2.20 -16.08
N ASP A 344 11.07 -1.76 -17.03
CA ASP A 344 11.14 -2.35 -18.37
C ASP A 344 11.52 -3.84 -18.31
N THR A 345 12.49 -4.20 -17.45
CA THR A 345 12.88 -5.60 -17.20
C THR A 345 11.71 -6.41 -16.64
N LEU A 346 11.03 -5.87 -15.62
CA LEU A 346 9.88 -6.53 -15.00
C LEU A 346 8.70 -6.69 -15.97
N LEU A 347 8.44 -5.70 -16.81
CA LEU A 347 7.40 -5.77 -17.84
C LEU A 347 7.65 -6.88 -18.87
N THR A 348 8.89 -7.30 -19.06
CA THR A 348 9.24 -8.49 -19.86
C THR A 348 9.20 -9.80 -19.06
N GLY A 349 8.84 -9.78 -17.78
CA GLY A 349 8.95 -10.95 -16.90
C GLY A 349 10.38 -11.48 -16.85
N ASN A 350 11.37 -10.59 -16.80
CA ASN A 350 12.80 -10.92 -16.91
C ASN A 350 13.16 -11.67 -18.20
N GLY A 351 12.57 -11.26 -19.33
CA GLY A 351 12.80 -11.87 -20.65
C GLY A 351 11.84 -13.00 -21.04
N ALA A 352 10.91 -13.39 -20.16
CA ALA A 352 9.86 -14.36 -20.50
C ALA A 352 8.85 -13.85 -21.54
N PHE A 353 8.67 -12.53 -21.63
CA PHE A 353 7.77 -11.85 -22.57
C PHE A 353 8.55 -10.86 -23.43
N LEU A 354 8.15 -10.73 -24.70
CA LEU A 354 8.72 -9.73 -25.59
C LEU A 354 8.34 -8.32 -25.11
N ALA A 355 9.31 -7.39 -25.06
CA ALA A 355 9.05 -5.98 -24.77
C ALA A 355 8.05 -5.36 -25.76
N ARG A 356 8.06 -5.84 -27.01
CA ARG A 356 7.07 -5.55 -28.04
C ARG A 356 6.77 -6.80 -28.85
N VAL A 357 5.50 -7.18 -28.88
CA VAL A 357 4.99 -8.18 -29.81
C VAL A 357 4.80 -7.50 -31.16
N GLN A 358 5.21 -8.12 -32.27
CA GLN A 358 5.14 -7.51 -33.61
C GLN A 358 3.80 -7.75 -34.31
N GLN A 359 3.15 -8.88 -34.02
CA GLN A 359 1.85 -9.25 -34.57
C GLN A 359 0.96 -9.76 -33.43
N GLY A 360 -0.16 -9.08 -33.21
CA GLY A 360 -1.06 -9.36 -32.10
C GLY A 360 -2.48 -9.68 -32.57
N PHE A 361 -3.40 -9.80 -31.61
CA PHE A 361 -4.84 -9.86 -31.86
C PHE A 361 -5.42 -8.45 -31.77
N GLY A 362 -6.14 -8.02 -32.81
CA GLY A 362 -6.92 -6.78 -32.84
C GLY A 362 -8.41 -7.05 -32.59
N ALA A 363 -9.22 -5.99 -32.52
CA ALA A 363 -10.67 -6.08 -32.25
C ALA A 363 -11.45 -6.96 -33.26
N PHE A 364 -10.91 -7.17 -34.47
CA PHE A 364 -11.58 -7.92 -35.54
C PHE A 364 -10.64 -8.84 -36.34
N GLY A 365 -9.57 -9.39 -35.72
CA GLY A 365 -8.65 -10.34 -36.38
C GLY A 365 -7.17 -10.10 -36.08
N THR A 366 -6.28 -10.28 -37.07
CA THR A 366 -4.84 -9.97 -36.91
C THR A 366 -4.65 -8.48 -36.70
N GLY A 367 -4.12 -8.09 -35.54
CA GLY A 367 -3.87 -6.71 -35.15
C GLY A 367 -2.40 -6.32 -35.27
N ASN A 368 -2.16 -5.02 -35.21
CA ASN A 368 -0.82 -4.48 -34.98
C ASN A 368 -0.26 -5.06 -33.68
N GLY A 369 1.05 -5.27 -33.65
CA GLY A 369 1.78 -5.61 -32.44
C GLY A 369 1.59 -4.59 -31.32
N TYR A 370 1.87 -5.00 -30.08
CA TYR A 370 1.71 -4.16 -28.88
C TYR A 370 2.97 -4.18 -28.00
N PRO A 371 3.31 -3.06 -27.33
CA PRO A 371 4.31 -3.07 -26.27
C PRO A 371 3.73 -3.72 -25.00
N GLN A 372 4.60 -4.15 -24.08
CA GLN A 372 4.10 -4.70 -22.80
C GLN A 372 3.31 -3.67 -22.01
N ALA A 373 3.83 -2.45 -21.81
CA ALA A 373 3.11 -1.44 -21.03
C ALA A 373 1.77 -1.06 -21.68
N SER A 374 0.68 -1.31 -20.95
CA SER A 374 -0.72 -1.11 -21.36
C SER A 374 -1.53 -0.27 -20.36
N LEU A 375 -1.07 -0.20 -19.13
CA LEU A 375 -1.66 0.63 -18.07
C LEU A 375 -0.57 1.42 -17.37
N VAL A 376 -0.82 2.71 -17.15
CA VAL A 376 -0.05 3.58 -16.26
C VAL A 376 -1.05 4.37 -15.42
N ALA A 377 -1.05 4.17 -14.11
CA ALA A 377 -1.94 4.87 -13.19
C ALA A 377 -1.20 5.39 -11.97
N ILE A 378 -1.36 6.67 -11.68
CA ILE A 378 -0.77 7.36 -10.51
C ILE A 378 -1.90 7.60 -9.51
N ASN A 379 -1.68 7.21 -8.25
CA ASN A 379 -2.72 7.35 -7.23
C ASN A 379 -2.95 8.85 -6.91
N PRO A 380 -4.19 9.37 -7.11
CA PRO A 380 -4.49 10.79 -6.97
C PRO A 380 -4.41 11.30 -5.52
N ARG A 381 -4.34 10.42 -4.52
CA ARG A 381 -4.19 10.79 -3.10
C ARG A 381 -2.79 10.50 -2.55
N ASN A 382 -1.96 9.75 -3.28
CA ASN A 382 -0.60 9.42 -2.90
C ASN A 382 0.23 9.18 -4.16
N ARG A 383 0.84 10.23 -4.69
CA ARG A 383 1.59 10.20 -5.95
C ARG A 383 2.78 9.25 -5.96
N SER A 384 3.28 8.85 -4.79
CA SER A 384 4.34 7.84 -4.67
C SER A 384 3.84 6.44 -5.03
N VAL A 385 2.53 6.22 -5.01
CA VAL A 385 1.93 4.96 -5.43
C VAL A 385 1.61 4.99 -6.91
N ILE A 386 2.31 4.16 -7.68
CA ILE A 386 2.15 4.04 -9.12
C ILE A 386 1.90 2.58 -9.46
N LEU A 387 0.92 2.35 -10.34
CA LEU A 387 0.62 1.05 -10.90
C LEU A 387 0.95 1.06 -12.39
N ILE A 388 1.78 0.11 -12.81
CA ILE A 388 2.08 -0.14 -14.22
C ILE A 388 1.66 -1.56 -14.56
N GLY A 389 0.98 -1.72 -15.70
CA GLY A 389 0.49 -3.01 -16.17
C GLY A 389 1.11 -3.41 -17.51
N GLY A 390 1.56 -4.67 -17.58
CA GLY A 390 1.98 -5.36 -18.79
C GLY A 390 0.82 -6.12 -19.43
N GLN A 391 0.75 -6.13 -20.76
CA GLN A 391 -0.28 -6.87 -21.52
C GLN A 391 -0.27 -8.35 -21.16
N ASP A 392 0.92 -8.94 -21.05
CA ASP A 392 1.08 -10.35 -20.75
C ASP A 392 1.72 -10.59 -19.38
N SER A 393 2.57 -9.67 -18.90
CA SER A 393 3.34 -9.86 -17.65
C SER A 393 2.61 -9.47 -16.36
N GLY A 394 1.44 -8.84 -16.44
CA GLY A 394 0.62 -8.51 -15.26
C GLY A 394 0.89 -7.14 -14.64
N LEU A 395 0.59 -6.97 -13.36
CA LEU A 395 0.62 -5.70 -12.63
C LEU A 395 1.85 -5.55 -11.74
N TYR A 396 2.43 -4.36 -11.75
CA TYR A 396 3.57 -3.96 -10.93
C TYR A 396 3.24 -2.67 -10.18
N LEU A 397 3.55 -2.66 -8.90
CA LEU A 397 3.28 -1.54 -8.01
C LEU A 397 4.59 -0.95 -7.50
N SER A 398 4.73 0.36 -7.66
CA SER A 398 5.69 1.16 -6.89
C SER A 398 4.95 1.89 -5.79
N ALA A 399 5.60 2.06 -4.64
CA ALA A 399 5.11 2.92 -3.56
C ALA A 399 6.12 4.03 -3.17
N ASN A 400 7.16 4.25 -4.01
CA ASN A 400 8.17 5.31 -3.88
C ASN A 400 8.35 6.13 -5.17
N GLY A 401 7.27 6.37 -5.90
CA GLY A 401 7.31 7.23 -7.08
C GLY A 401 8.08 6.63 -8.26
N GLY A 402 8.22 5.31 -8.31
CA GLY A 402 8.80 4.57 -9.44
C GLY A 402 10.28 4.29 -9.34
N THR A 403 10.89 4.49 -8.15
CA THR A 403 12.30 4.16 -7.89
C THR A 403 12.51 2.65 -7.75
N SER A 404 11.54 1.94 -7.17
CA SER A 404 11.51 0.47 -7.14
C SER A 404 10.09 -0.05 -7.34
N TRP A 405 10.01 -1.31 -7.77
CA TRP A 405 8.77 -1.95 -8.18
C TRP A 405 8.63 -3.32 -7.53
N THR A 406 7.40 -3.73 -7.30
CA THR A 406 7.09 -5.07 -6.79
C THR A 406 5.97 -5.65 -7.63
N PRO A 407 6.06 -6.92 -8.06
CA PRO A 407 4.95 -7.58 -8.72
C PRO A 407 3.75 -7.61 -7.78
N LEU A 408 2.59 -7.20 -8.28
CA LEU A 408 1.31 -7.32 -7.61
C LEU A 408 0.61 -8.63 -8.00
N THR A 409 0.84 -9.07 -9.24
CA THR A 409 0.36 -10.33 -9.80
C THR A 409 1.53 -11.22 -10.22
N ASP A 410 1.29 -12.52 -10.37
CA ASP A 410 2.32 -13.46 -10.84
C ASP A 410 1.84 -14.17 -12.12
N PRO A 411 2.46 -13.92 -13.28
CA PRO A 411 2.08 -14.54 -14.55
C PRO A 411 2.49 -16.01 -14.69
N VAL A 412 3.34 -16.54 -13.80
CA VAL A 412 3.86 -17.92 -13.87
C VAL A 412 3.09 -18.85 -12.95
N SER A 413 3.02 -18.52 -11.66
CA SER A 413 2.39 -19.41 -10.67
C SER A 413 0.87 -19.28 -10.58
N ASN A 414 0.33 -18.09 -10.92
CA ASN A 414 -1.10 -17.76 -10.96
C ASN A 414 -1.93 -18.38 -9.81
N SER A 415 -1.76 -17.84 -8.59
CA SER A 415 -2.46 -18.33 -7.39
C SER A 415 -3.63 -17.41 -6.99
N THR A 416 -4.50 -17.88 -6.10
CA THR A 416 -5.55 -17.03 -5.51
C THR A 416 -5.02 -15.81 -4.75
N LEU A 417 -3.79 -15.87 -4.23
CA LEU A 417 -3.12 -14.77 -3.53
C LEU A 417 -2.43 -13.77 -4.48
N ARG A 418 -1.99 -14.24 -5.64
CA ARG A 418 -1.34 -13.45 -6.69
C ARG A 418 -1.88 -13.88 -8.05
N PRO A 419 -3.15 -13.57 -8.37
CA PRO A 419 -3.74 -13.99 -9.63
C PRO A 419 -3.01 -13.28 -10.75
N HIS A 420 -2.76 -13.97 -11.85
CA HIS A 420 -2.30 -13.32 -13.06
C HIS A 420 -3.43 -12.43 -13.59
N ILE A 421 -3.20 -11.13 -13.80
CA ILE A 421 -4.17 -10.22 -14.42
C ILE A 421 -3.52 -9.68 -15.69
N SER A 422 -3.72 -10.38 -16.80
CA SER A 422 -3.28 -9.95 -18.12
C SER A 422 -4.21 -8.89 -18.70
N ARG A 423 -3.68 -8.11 -19.65
CA ARG A 423 -4.37 -7.04 -20.39
C ARG A 423 -5.04 -5.95 -19.53
N PRO A 424 -4.38 -5.43 -18.48
CA PRO A 424 -4.91 -4.31 -17.72
C PRO A 424 -4.89 -3.02 -18.55
N LEU A 425 -5.99 -2.29 -18.57
CA LEU A 425 -6.15 -1.04 -19.33
C LEU A 425 -6.58 0.15 -18.46
N PHE A 426 -7.25 -0.13 -17.35
CA PHE A 426 -7.81 0.91 -16.49
C PHE A 426 -7.52 0.62 -15.03
N ALA A 427 -7.31 1.67 -14.24
CA ALA A 427 -7.23 1.57 -12.79
C ALA A 427 -8.04 2.68 -12.11
N HIS A 428 -8.66 2.34 -10.98
CA HIS A 428 -9.24 3.28 -10.03
C HIS A 428 -8.79 2.95 -8.62
N PHE A 429 -8.32 3.96 -7.90
CA PHE A 429 -7.75 3.81 -6.56
C PHE A 429 -8.77 4.12 -5.48
N GLU A 430 -8.90 3.20 -4.52
CA GLU A 430 -9.65 3.38 -3.29
C GLU A 430 -8.68 3.38 -2.12
N SER A 431 -8.40 4.55 -1.55
CA SER A 431 -7.64 4.64 -0.29
C SER A 431 -8.52 4.15 0.86
N LEU A 432 -8.00 3.20 1.64
CA LEU A 432 -8.60 2.71 2.88
C LEU A 432 -7.85 3.29 4.11
N GLY A 433 -7.10 4.37 3.90
CA GLY A 433 -6.14 4.95 4.85
C GLY A 433 -4.79 5.24 4.18
N ASN A 434 -3.80 5.60 4.99
CA ASN A 434 -2.46 5.98 4.50
C ASN A 434 -1.61 4.77 4.05
N GLU A 435 -2.03 3.56 4.43
CA GLU A 435 -1.20 2.37 4.36
C GLU A 435 -1.91 1.15 3.78
N ARG A 436 -3.17 1.32 3.40
CA ARG A 436 -3.95 0.33 2.66
C ARG A 436 -4.80 0.97 1.61
N MET A 437 -4.98 0.23 0.53
CA MET A 437 -5.81 0.66 -0.58
C MET A 437 -6.35 -0.55 -1.32
N ASN A 438 -7.50 -0.38 -1.98
CA ASN A 438 -7.86 -1.23 -3.09
C ASN A 438 -7.51 -0.55 -4.41
N VAL A 439 -7.20 -1.36 -5.40
CA VAL A 439 -7.13 -0.95 -6.79
C VAL A 439 -8.19 -1.74 -7.55
N TYR A 440 -9.11 -1.04 -8.20
CA TYR A 440 -9.98 -1.63 -9.20
C TYR A 440 -9.23 -1.60 -10.53
N VAL A 441 -9.05 -2.75 -11.16
CA VAL A 441 -8.31 -2.90 -12.42
C VAL A 441 -9.25 -3.45 -13.48
N GLY A 442 -9.52 -2.66 -14.50
CA GLY A 442 -10.25 -3.10 -15.69
C GLY A 442 -9.29 -3.78 -16.66
N ALA A 443 -9.57 -5.03 -16.99
CA ALA A 443 -8.73 -5.86 -17.84
C ALA A 443 -9.54 -6.46 -19.00
N ARG A 444 -9.03 -6.29 -20.23
CA ARG A 444 -9.73 -6.75 -21.42
C ARG A 444 -9.76 -8.28 -21.49
N GLY A 445 -10.96 -8.84 -21.61
CA GLY A 445 -11.20 -10.28 -21.60
C GLY A 445 -11.15 -10.91 -20.21
N ARG A 446 -10.97 -10.10 -19.14
CA ARG A 446 -10.87 -10.59 -17.75
C ARG A 446 -11.76 -9.84 -16.77
N GLY A 447 -12.58 -8.89 -17.24
CA GLY A 447 -13.48 -8.12 -16.39
C GLY A 447 -12.76 -7.11 -15.50
N VAL A 448 -13.40 -6.78 -14.38
CA VAL A 448 -12.86 -5.86 -13.36
C VAL A 448 -12.40 -6.64 -12.13
N TRP A 449 -11.18 -6.38 -11.70
CA TRP A 449 -10.57 -6.97 -10.52
C TRP A 449 -10.49 -5.95 -9.40
N ARG A 450 -10.77 -6.35 -8.15
CA ARG A 450 -10.49 -5.54 -6.96
C ARG A 450 -9.31 -6.15 -6.22
N VAL A 451 -8.18 -5.46 -6.20
CA VAL A 451 -6.93 -5.92 -5.59
C VAL A 451 -6.66 -5.12 -4.32
N GLY A 452 -6.61 -5.80 -3.17
CA GLY A 452 -6.22 -5.19 -1.90
C GLY A 452 -4.69 -5.11 -1.76
N VAL A 453 -4.19 -3.96 -1.30
CA VAL A 453 -2.76 -3.68 -1.17
C VAL A 453 -2.46 -3.14 0.22
N ASP A 454 -1.53 -3.81 0.90
CA ASP A 454 -0.94 -3.37 2.16
C ASP A 454 0.42 -2.71 1.89
N ILE A 455 0.53 -1.43 2.21
CA ILE A 455 1.71 -0.62 1.93
C ILE A 455 2.72 -0.75 3.08
N GLU A 456 2.29 -0.77 4.36
CA GLU A 456 3.16 -0.85 5.57
C GLU A 456 4.24 -1.95 5.50
N SER A 457 3.87 -3.18 5.13
CA SER A 457 4.80 -4.32 5.15
C SER A 457 5.90 -4.25 4.08
N ARG A 458 5.80 -3.33 3.12
CA ARG A 458 6.75 -3.19 2.00
C ARG A 458 7.86 -2.17 2.28
N TRP A 459 7.74 -1.36 3.33
CA TRP A 459 8.68 -0.27 3.67
C TRP A 459 9.43 -0.48 4.97
N ALA A 460 9.05 -1.48 5.76
CA ALA A 460 9.80 -1.86 6.94
C ALA A 460 11.26 -2.14 6.54
N GLY A 461 12.21 -1.60 7.28
CA GLY A 461 13.65 -1.76 7.10
C GLY A 461 14.31 -0.93 6.00
N ALA A 462 13.56 -0.14 5.21
CA ALA A 462 14.14 0.68 4.16
C ALA A 462 14.99 1.84 4.72
N ILE A 463 16.17 2.05 4.15
CA ILE A 463 17.07 3.15 4.50
C ILE A 463 17.10 4.17 3.36
N TRP A 464 16.99 5.44 3.72
CA TRP A 464 17.11 6.56 2.78
C TRP A 464 18.20 7.54 3.21
N ARG A 465 18.87 8.13 2.24
CA ARG A 465 19.83 9.23 2.40
C ARG A 465 19.22 10.52 1.85
N SER A 466 19.29 11.59 2.62
CA SER A 466 18.87 12.92 2.20
C SER A 466 19.80 13.48 1.13
N THR A 467 19.23 14.13 0.12
CA THR A 467 19.97 14.95 -0.87
C THR A 467 19.95 16.44 -0.51
N GLY A 468 19.29 16.81 0.60
CA GLY A 468 19.22 18.17 1.12
C GLY A 468 18.10 19.06 0.53
N ALA A 469 17.34 18.57 -0.46
CA ALA A 469 16.20 19.31 -1.02
C ALA A 469 14.96 19.22 -0.09
N PRO A 470 14.31 20.35 0.27
CA PRO A 470 13.10 20.33 1.08
C PRO A 470 11.87 19.84 0.29
N CYS A 471 10.80 19.54 1.01
CA CYS A 471 9.50 19.22 0.40
C CYS A 471 8.88 20.47 -0.24
N VAL A 472 8.18 20.28 -1.37
CA VAL A 472 7.33 21.27 -2.02
C VAL A 472 5.90 20.72 -2.03
N GLY A 473 5.06 21.25 -1.14
CA GLY A 473 3.75 20.65 -0.84
C GLY A 473 3.92 19.23 -0.28
N ASP A 474 3.21 18.25 -0.87
CA ASP A 474 3.32 16.84 -0.48
C ASP A 474 4.49 16.09 -1.18
N SER A 475 5.24 16.75 -2.06
CA SER A 475 6.36 16.14 -2.77
C SER A 475 7.66 16.37 -2.00
N CYS A 476 8.32 15.29 -1.57
CA CYS A 476 9.62 15.33 -0.88
C CYS A 476 10.69 14.65 -1.75
N PRO A 477 11.19 15.32 -2.81
CA PRO A 477 12.14 14.72 -3.75
C PRO A 477 13.55 14.56 -3.16
N GLY A 478 13.79 15.10 -1.97
CA GLY A 478 15.09 15.19 -1.32
C GLY A 478 15.68 13.90 -0.76
N TRP A 479 15.34 12.73 -1.32
CA TRP A 479 15.69 11.43 -0.74
C TRP A 479 16.11 10.40 -1.78
N GLN A 480 17.13 9.62 -1.43
CA GLN A 480 17.65 8.52 -2.23
C GLN A 480 17.69 7.23 -1.41
N MET A 481 17.07 6.17 -1.92
CA MET A 481 17.01 4.89 -1.23
C MET A 481 18.38 4.21 -1.28
N LEU A 482 18.86 3.74 -0.12
CA LEU A 482 20.10 2.98 0.00
C LEU A 482 19.83 1.51 0.33
N ASP A 483 18.73 1.18 1.00
CA ASP A 483 18.37 -0.18 1.39
C ASP A 483 16.84 -0.36 1.37
N ASN A 484 16.36 -1.58 1.17
CA ASN A 484 14.94 -1.96 1.21
C ASN A 484 14.69 -3.26 2.01
N ASN A 485 15.63 -3.65 2.86
CA ASN A 485 15.61 -4.90 3.59
C ASN A 485 14.87 -4.75 4.92
N ILE A 486 13.74 -5.45 5.02
CA ILE A 486 12.87 -5.50 6.20
C ILE A 486 13.53 -5.88 7.52
N ARG A 487 14.72 -6.46 7.49
CA ARG A 487 15.41 -6.88 8.72
C ARG A 487 16.12 -5.74 9.44
N THR A 488 16.30 -4.58 8.83
CA THR A 488 17.04 -3.48 9.46
C THR A 488 16.31 -2.92 10.69
N VAL A 489 17.00 -2.86 11.83
CA VAL A 489 16.46 -2.39 13.12
C VAL A 489 17.15 -1.15 13.68
N GLN A 490 18.41 -0.90 13.32
CA GLN A 490 19.19 0.27 13.72
C GLN A 490 20.13 0.69 12.58
N ILE A 491 20.42 2.00 12.49
CA ILE A 491 21.48 2.57 11.65
C ILE A 491 22.46 3.38 12.51
N ALA A 492 23.73 3.43 12.12
CA ALA A 492 24.76 4.27 12.74
C ALA A 492 25.63 4.91 11.65
N ALA A 493 26.00 6.18 11.84
CA ALA A 493 26.83 6.93 10.89
C ALA A 493 28.00 7.63 11.62
N GLY A 494 29.18 7.65 10.99
CA GLY A 494 30.39 8.31 11.51
C GLY A 494 31.46 8.39 10.42
N GLY A 495 32.21 9.50 10.35
CA GLY A 495 33.31 9.70 9.38
C GLY A 495 32.97 9.30 7.93
N GLU A 496 31.84 9.79 7.42
CA GLU A 496 31.25 9.49 6.09
C GLU A 496 30.77 8.04 5.86
N ARG A 497 30.81 7.17 6.87
CA ARG A 497 30.40 5.77 6.77
C ARG A 497 29.01 5.58 7.37
N LEU A 498 28.24 4.67 6.78
CA LEU A 498 26.93 4.24 7.24
C LEU A 498 26.94 2.73 7.47
N TYR A 499 26.36 2.33 8.60
CA TYR A 499 26.19 0.94 9.00
C TYR A 499 24.72 0.68 9.34
N GLN A 500 24.27 -0.55 9.08
CA GLN A 500 22.96 -1.04 9.51
C GLN A 500 23.10 -2.31 10.33
N LEU A 501 22.26 -2.45 11.35
CA LEU A 501 22.09 -3.67 12.14
C LEU A 501 20.77 -4.32 11.75
N HIS A 502 20.81 -5.61 11.44
CA HIS A 502 19.63 -6.44 11.19
C HIS A 502 19.12 -7.07 12.49
N LEU A 503 17.84 -7.44 12.50
CA LEU A 503 17.16 -8.10 13.62
C LEU A 503 17.83 -9.41 14.06
N ASP A 504 18.51 -10.07 13.13
CA ASP A 504 19.25 -11.32 13.36
C ASP A 504 20.70 -11.11 13.82
N GLY A 505 21.08 -9.87 14.18
CA GLY A 505 22.40 -9.48 14.66
C GLY A 505 23.42 -9.17 13.56
N ARG A 506 23.11 -9.42 12.28
CA ARG A 506 24.05 -9.10 11.19
C ARG A 506 24.29 -7.60 11.08
N ILE A 507 25.57 -7.22 10.90
CA ILE A 507 25.94 -5.85 10.56
C ILE A 507 26.29 -5.77 9.09
N TRP A 508 25.80 -4.74 8.42
CA TRP A 508 26.20 -4.39 7.06
C TRP A 508 26.77 -2.99 7.01
N ARG A 509 27.81 -2.81 6.19
CA ARG A 509 28.41 -1.51 5.89
C ARG A 509 27.96 -1.04 4.52
N SER A 510 27.51 0.21 4.42
CA SER A 510 27.19 0.83 3.14
C SER A 510 28.47 1.29 2.43
N ASN A 511 28.53 1.10 1.11
CA ASN A 511 29.52 1.74 0.24
C ASN A 511 28.99 3.06 -0.38
N GLY A 512 27.79 3.49 0.02
CA GLY A 512 27.14 4.72 -0.45
C GLY A 512 26.47 4.61 -1.82
N THR A 513 26.55 3.44 -2.47
CA THR A 513 25.88 3.17 -3.74
C THR A 513 24.37 3.05 -3.50
N PRO A 514 23.55 3.89 -4.15
CA PRO A 514 22.09 3.83 -4.03
C PRO A 514 21.53 2.49 -4.49
N CYS A 515 20.32 2.17 -4.04
CA CYS A 515 19.55 1.13 -4.70
C CYS A 515 19.34 1.48 -6.18
N ASN A 516 19.53 0.49 -7.04
CA ASN A 516 18.87 0.49 -8.32
C ASN A 516 17.52 -0.23 -8.16
N VAL A 517 16.89 -0.60 -9.27
CA VAL A 517 15.48 -0.96 -9.27
C VAL A 517 15.23 -2.36 -8.76
N ASP A 518 16.21 -3.22 -9.02
CA ASP A 518 16.12 -4.65 -8.79
C ASP A 518 17.03 -5.07 -7.63
N SER A 519 17.86 -4.17 -7.11
CA SER A 519 18.83 -4.48 -6.08
C SER A 519 19.32 -3.25 -5.31
N CYS A 520 19.69 -3.47 -4.05
CA CYS A 520 20.45 -2.52 -3.25
C CYS A 520 21.88 -3.04 -3.09
N PRO A 521 22.74 -2.89 -4.13
CA PRO A 521 24.08 -3.50 -4.15
C PRO A 521 25.06 -2.80 -3.21
N GLY A 522 24.64 -1.67 -2.62
CA GLY A 522 25.49 -0.79 -1.85
C GLY A 522 25.88 -1.29 -0.45
N TRP A 523 25.73 -2.58 -0.16
CA TRP A 523 25.91 -3.15 1.17
C TRP A 523 26.84 -4.36 1.16
N GLN A 524 27.77 -4.36 2.11
CA GLN A 524 28.68 -5.46 2.34
C GLN A 524 28.50 -5.98 3.76
N MET A 525 28.34 -7.30 3.92
CA MET A 525 28.23 -7.91 5.25
C MET A 525 29.54 -7.71 6.01
N PHE A 526 29.40 -7.27 7.24
CA PHE A 526 30.49 -6.80 8.09
C PHE A 526 30.57 -7.57 9.40
N ASP A 527 29.45 -8.15 9.85
CA ASP A 527 29.37 -9.10 10.96
C ASP A 527 28.15 -10.02 10.76
N ASN A 528 28.22 -11.25 11.27
CA ASN A 528 27.13 -12.24 11.24
C ASN A 528 26.77 -12.84 12.60
N ASN A 529 27.19 -12.21 13.70
CA ASN A 529 27.00 -12.71 15.05
C ASN A 529 25.60 -12.36 15.57
N PRO A 530 24.76 -13.35 15.93
CA PRO A 530 23.40 -13.10 16.42
C PRO A 530 23.35 -12.43 17.80
N LYS A 531 24.49 -12.27 18.48
CA LYS A 531 24.54 -11.60 19.78
C LYS A 531 24.54 -10.08 19.68
N THR A 532 24.79 -9.51 18.51
CA THR A 532 24.90 -8.06 18.37
C THR A 532 23.54 -7.37 18.54
N VAL A 533 23.48 -6.42 19.47
CA VAL A 533 22.24 -5.71 19.85
C VAL A 533 22.32 -4.20 19.69
N ALA A 534 23.52 -3.63 19.58
CA ALA A 534 23.71 -2.22 19.26
C ALA A 534 25.02 -1.97 18.53
N ILE A 535 25.03 -0.94 17.70
CA ILE A 535 26.22 -0.42 17.02
C ILE A 535 26.41 1.07 17.30
N ALA A 536 27.67 1.52 17.36
CA ALA A 536 28.04 2.93 17.44
C ALA A 536 29.22 3.21 16.51
N ALA A 537 29.15 4.33 15.78
CA ALA A 537 30.21 4.76 14.87
C ALA A 537 30.78 6.10 15.34
N GLY A 538 32.10 6.28 15.21
CA GLY A 538 32.79 7.52 15.56
C GLY A 538 34.06 7.65 14.74
N GLY A 539 34.21 8.77 14.02
CA GLY A 539 35.31 8.93 13.06
C GLY A 539 35.34 7.76 12.06
N ALA A 540 36.49 7.11 11.92
CA ALA A 540 36.65 5.94 11.04
C ALA A 540 36.21 4.62 11.70
N ASP A 541 35.91 4.59 12.99
CA ASP A 541 35.72 3.35 13.75
C ASP A 541 34.25 2.96 13.89
N LEU A 542 34.03 1.64 13.94
CA LEU A 542 32.75 1.03 14.29
C LEU A 542 32.93 0.16 15.53
N TYR A 543 31.98 0.25 16.44
CA TYR A 543 31.89 -0.56 17.64
C TYR A 543 30.56 -1.30 17.68
N GLN A 544 30.57 -2.53 18.19
CA GLN A 544 29.38 -3.31 18.46
C GLN A 544 29.30 -3.74 19.92
N LEU A 545 28.07 -3.75 20.43
CA LEU A 545 27.71 -4.27 21.74
C LEU A 545 26.93 -5.57 21.56
N HIS A 546 27.37 -6.62 22.24
CA HIS A 546 26.66 -7.88 22.31
C HIS A 546 25.65 -7.90 23.47
N ASN A 547 24.64 -8.77 23.38
CA ASN A 547 23.65 -9.01 24.43
C ASN A 547 24.23 -9.58 25.74
N ASP A 548 25.50 -10.01 25.73
CA ASP A 548 26.25 -10.46 26.89
C ASP A 548 27.20 -9.39 27.46
N GLY A 549 27.06 -8.13 27.02
CA GLY A 549 27.83 -6.97 27.49
C GLY A 549 29.19 -6.78 26.82
N ARG A 550 29.67 -7.75 26.02
CA ARG A 550 30.96 -7.64 25.33
C ARG A 550 30.96 -6.50 24.32
N ILE A 551 32.05 -5.72 24.30
CA ILE A 551 32.29 -4.70 23.29
C ILE A 551 33.37 -5.17 22.32
N TRP A 552 33.12 -4.97 21.04
CA TRP A 552 34.08 -5.21 19.97
C TRP A 552 34.27 -3.95 19.13
N ARG A 553 35.52 -3.69 18.71
CA ARG A 553 35.88 -2.66 17.73
C ARG A 553 36.20 -3.33 16.41
N SER A 554 35.73 -2.73 15.31
CA SER A 554 36.07 -3.20 13.98
C SER A 554 37.52 -2.87 13.64
N THR A 555 38.19 -3.79 12.96
CA THR A 555 39.50 -3.57 12.34
C THR A 555 39.39 -3.04 10.89
N GLY A 556 38.17 -2.87 10.38
CA GLY A 556 37.89 -2.41 9.01
C GLY A 556 37.73 -3.53 7.98
N VAL A 557 38.10 -4.78 8.33
CA VAL A 557 38.00 -5.95 7.45
C VAL A 557 36.55 -6.46 7.40
N ALA A 558 35.98 -6.59 6.20
CA ALA A 558 34.63 -7.11 6.00
C ALA A 558 34.58 -8.65 6.03
N CYS A 559 33.38 -9.23 6.08
CA CYS A 559 33.22 -10.68 6.01
C CYS A 559 33.56 -11.23 4.61
N SER A 560 34.07 -12.47 4.58
CA SER A 560 34.19 -13.29 3.38
C SER A 560 33.36 -14.56 3.57
N GLY A 561 32.17 -14.60 2.98
CA GLY A 561 31.14 -15.59 3.32
C GLY A 561 30.73 -15.46 4.79
N GLU A 562 30.65 -16.59 5.51
CA GLU A 562 30.32 -16.63 6.95
C GLU A 562 31.51 -16.31 7.87
N ASN A 563 32.71 -16.05 7.32
CA ASN A 563 33.88 -15.73 8.11
C ASN A 563 34.06 -14.20 8.24
N CYS A 564 33.96 -13.69 9.47
CA CYS A 564 34.03 -12.26 9.79
C CYS A 564 35.20 -11.96 10.75
N PRO A 565 36.47 -11.94 10.27
CA PRO A 565 37.65 -11.78 11.13
C PRO A 565 37.89 -10.34 11.62
N GLY A 566 37.08 -9.38 11.16
CA GLY A 566 37.33 -7.95 11.26
C GLY A 566 37.03 -7.32 12.62
N TRP A 567 37.16 -8.05 13.72
CA TRP A 567 36.71 -7.62 15.03
C TRP A 567 37.72 -7.91 16.13
N GLN A 568 37.86 -6.95 17.03
CA GLN A 568 38.76 -7.03 18.17
C GLN A 568 38.01 -6.72 19.46
N ARG A 569 38.09 -7.64 20.44
CA ARG A 569 37.42 -7.48 21.73
C ARG A 569 38.08 -6.37 22.55
N LEU A 570 37.27 -5.42 23.02
CA LEU A 570 37.71 -4.31 23.87
C LEU A 570 37.23 -4.47 25.32
N ASP A 571 36.13 -5.19 25.53
CA ASP A 571 35.55 -5.38 26.85
C ASP A 571 34.82 -6.73 26.96
N ASN A 572 34.75 -7.28 28.17
CA ASN A 572 34.06 -8.53 28.50
C ASN A 572 33.14 -8.43 29.74
N ASN A 573 32.81 -7.22 30.17
CA ASN A 573 32.01 -6.96 31.34
C ASN A 573 30.50 -7.05 31.01
N PRO A 574 29.76 -7.97 31.67
CA PRO A 574 28.32 -8.11 31.43
C PRO A 574 27.50 -6.90 31.93
N ALA A 575 28.09 -5.97 32.68
CA ALA A 575 27.42 -4.77 33.16
C ALA A 575 27.17 -3.73 32.05
N THR A 576 27.84 -3.83 30.91
CA THR A 576 27.76 -2.85 29.83
C THR A 576 26.42 -2.91 29.12
N VAL A 577 25.77 -1.74 29.00
CA VAL A 577 24.43 -1.62 28.41
C VAL A 577 24.32 -0.58 27.30
N ALA A 578 25.28 0.34 27.19
CA ALA A 578 25.38 1.25 26.06
C ALA A 578 26.82 1.65 25.77
N ILE A 579 27.07 2.02 24.52
CA ILE A 579 28.34 2.55 24.02
C ILE A 579 28.10 3.86 23.28
N ALA A 580 29.05 4.79 23.36
CA ALA A 580 29.07 6.03 22.59
C ALA A 580 30.48 6.28 22.04
N ALA A 581 30.58 6.72 20.79
CA ALA A 581 31.84 6.94 20.11
C ALA A 581 31.84 8.27 19.36
N ASN A 582 32.97 8.99 19.40
CA ASN A 582 33.22 10.18 18.58
C ASN A 582 34.73 10.35 18.40
N GLY A 583 35.15 10.63 17.15
CA GLY A 583 36.58 10.61 16.80
C GLY A 583 37.22 9.28 17.19
N ASN A 584 38.33 9.34 17.92
CA ASN A 584 39.08 8.15 18.39
C ASN A 584 38.72 7.72 19.83
N LYS A 585 37.63 8.26 20.42
CA LYS A 585 37.22 7.96 21.79
C LYS A 585 36.02 7.03 21.82
N LEU A 586 36.06 6.08 22.74
CA LEU A 586 34.97 5.16 23.06
C LEU A 586 34.63 5.26 24.54
N TYR A 587 33.34 5.35 24.83
CA TYR A 587 32.81 5.33 26.18
C TYR A 587 31.79 4.21 26.33
N GLN A 588 31.71 3.64 27.52
CA GLN A 588 30.68 2.68 27.87
C GLN A 588 29.92 3.13 29.12
N LEU A 589 28.63 2.82 29.13
CA LEU A 589 27.74 2.97 30.27
C LEU A 589 27.42 1.58 30.82
N HIS A 590 27.65 1.42 32.12
CA HIS A 590 27.21 0.24 32.84
C HIS A 590 25.77 0.42 33.34
N ARG A 591 25.08 -0.70 33.56
CA ARG A 591 23.74 -0.79 34.16
C ARG A 591 23.61 -0.02 35.49
N ASP A 592 24.69 0.08 36.25
CA ASP A 592 24.73 0.75 37.56
C ASP A 592 25.10 2.25 37.48
N GLY A 593 25.08 2.83 36.27
CA GLY A 593 25.33 4.26 36.03
C GLY A 593 26.80 4.62 35.85
N ARG A 594 27.74 3.70 36.12
CA ARG A 594 29.18 4.01 35.94
C ARG A 594 29.50 4.26 34.47
N ILE A 595 30.29 5.31 34.24
CA ILE A 595 30.82 5.63 32.91
C ILE A 595 32.31 5.31 32.86
N TRP A 596 32.73 4.64 31.80
CA TRP A 596 34.13 4.35 31.54
C TRP A 596 34.55 4.88 30.17
N GLU A 597 35.78 5.37 30.08
CA GLU A 597 36.46 5.74 28.84
C GLU A 597 37.53 4.70 28.51
N TRP A 598 37.56 4.27 27.27
CA TRP A 598 38.57 3.36 26.75
C TRP A 598 39.89 4.12 26.56
N THR A 599 40.98 3.61 27.15
CA THR A 599 42.26 4.34 27.24
C THR A 599 43.36 3.80 26.33
N GLY A 600 43.14 2.69 25.63
CA GLY A 600 44.21 2.07 24.84
C GLY A 600 44.01 0.58 24.63
N SER A 601 45.05 -0.23 24.76
CA SER A 601 45.11 -1.54 24.09
C SER A 601 43.89 -2.47 24.27
N PRO A 602 43.51 -3.23 23.22
CA PRO A 602 42.47 -4.26 23.27
C PRO A 602 42.72 -5.38 24.30
N CYS A 603 41.70 -6.21 24.55
CA CYS A 603 41.81 -7.31 25.49
C CYS A 603 42.91 -8.32 25.09
N ARG A 604 43.62 -8.87 26.09
CA ARG A 604 44.52 -10.03 25.94
C ARG A 604 43.94 -11.21 26.71
N GLY A 605 43.41 -12.19 25.98
CA GLY A 605 42.56 -13.21 26.60
C GLY A 605 41.39 -12.54 27.32
N ASP A 606 41.07 -12.97 28.55
CA ASP A 606 39.99 -12.39 29.37
C ASP A 606 40.38 -11.14 30.16
N SER A 607 41.61 -10.65 30.01
CA SER A 607 42.07 -9.39 30.61
C SER A 607 41.82 -8.21 29.67
N CYS A 608 41.02 -7.24 30.12
CA CYS A 608 40.66 -6.02 29.40
C CYS A 608 40.97 -4.76 30.25
N PRO A 609 42.25 -4.43 30.52
CA PRO A 609 42.60 -3.46 31.56
C PRO A 609 42.49 -1.98 31.14
N HIS A 610 42.28 -1.68 29.85
CA HIS A 610 42.39 -0.32 29.32
C HIS A 610 41.07 0.46 29.35
N TRP A 611 40.53 0.60 30.55
CA TRP A 611 39.36 1.41 30.84
C TRP A 611 39.61 2.26 32.08
N ARG A 612 39.27 3.55 32.02
CA ARG A 612 39.30 4.44 33.18
C ARG A 612 37.89 4.90 33.52
N MET A 613 37.54 4.89 34.80
CA MET A 613 36.24 5.35 35.28
C MET A 613 36.20 6.87 35.25
N LEU A 614 35.16 7.44 34.64
CA LEU A 614 34.89 8.87 34.59
C LEU A 614 33.76 9.29 35.52
N ASP A 615 32.83 8.38 35.82
CA ASP A 615 31.68 8.67 36.66
C ASP A 615 31.22 7.41 37.41
N ASN A 616 30.72 7.58 38.62
CA ASN A 616 30.16 6.52 39.48
C ASN A 616 28.74 6.82 39.98
N ASN A 617 28.04 7.76 39.34
CA ASN A 617 26.73 8.20 39.75
C ASN A 617 25.65 7.25 39.22
N PRO A 618 24.86 6.60 40.09
CA PRO A 618 23.79 5.70 39.66
C PRO A 618 22.65 6.42 38.93
N ALA A 619 22.62 7.76 38.94
CA ALA A 619 21.59 8.52 38.26
C ALA A 619 21.73 8.51 36.73
N THR A 620 22.89 8.16 36.21
CA THR A 620 23.21 8.22 34.79
C THR A 620 22.47 7.16 33.98
N VAL A 621 21.73 7.60 32.96
CA VAL A 621 20.92 6.73 32.10
C VAL A 621 21.30 6.76 30.63
N ALA A 622 22.03 7.80 30.20
CA ALA A 622 22.45 7.95 28.81
C ALA A 622 23.74 8.75 28.68
N ILE A 623 24.55 8.37 27.70
CA ILE A 623 25.79 9.05 27.31
C ILE A 623 25.73 9.41 25.81
N ARG A 624 26.26 10.58 25.46
CA ARG A 624 26.43 11.06 24.07
C ARG A 624 27.74 11.81 23.94
N THR A 625 28.25 11.88 22.72
CA THR A 625 29.55 12.47 22.41
C THR A 625 29.47 13.43 21.24
N ALA A 626 30.16 14.56 21.32
CA ALA A 626 30.25 15.56 20.27
C ALA A 626 31.50 16.41 20.43
N ASP A 627 32.17 16.75 19.32
CA ASP A 627 33.34 17.64 19.30
C ASP A 627 34.40 17.27 20.36
N GLY A 628 34.65 15.96 20.54
CA GLY A 628 35.59 15.45 21.53
C GLY A 628 35.13 15.53 23.00
N MET A 629 33.95 16.08 23.26
CA MET A 629 33.30 16.16 24.57
C MET A 629 32.38 14.95 24.82
N LEU A 630 32.29 14.56 26.09
CA LEU A 630 31.35 13.56 26.60
C LEU A 630 30.28 14.28 27.42
N TYR A 631 29.03 13.88 27.20
CA TYR A 631 27.86 14.36 27.92
C TYR A 631 27.11 13.18 28.53
N GLN A 632 26.55 13.40 29.72
CA GLN A 632 25.67 12.45 30.37
C GLN A 632 24.34 13.09 30.73
N MET A 633 23.29 12.27 30.73
CA MET A 633 21.97 12.65 31.23
C MET A 633 21.60 11.73 32.38
N HIS A 634 21.10 12.34 33.45
CA HIS A 634 20.55 11.61 34.58
C HIS A 634 19.06 11.31 34.38
N PHE A 635 18.52 10.30 35.07
CA PHE A 635 17.09 9.95 35.00
C PHE A 635 16.14 11.10 35.38
N ASN A 636 16.64 12.12 36.09
CA ASN A 636 15.88 13.30 36.50
C ASN A 636 16.02 14.50 35.53
N GLY A 637 16.53 14.28 34.32
CA GLY A 637 16.65 15.29 33.27
C GLY A 637 17.90 16.17 33.34
N ARG A 638 18.72 16.07 34.39
CA ARG A 638 19.96 16.86 34.50
C ARG A 638 20.97 16.44 33.43
N ILE A 639 21.57 17.42 32.75
CA ILE A 639 22.63 17.22 31.77
C ILE A 639 23.96 17.72 32.34
N TRP A 640 25.00 16.92 32.15
CA TRP A 640 26.37 17.22 32.57
C TRP A 640 27.34 17.03 31.40
N ARG A 641 28.40 17.85 31.39
CA ARG A 641 29.53 17.75 30.46
C ARG A 641 30.78 17.31 31.20
N SER A 642 31.51 16.36 30.64
CA SER A 642 32.78 15.90 31.18
C SER A 642 33.88 16.95 30.96
N THR A 643 34.76 17.11 31.94
CA THR A 643 36.02 17.85 31.81
C THR A 643 37.18 16.95 31.37
N GLY A 644 36.94 15.63 31.26
CA GLY A 644 37.96 14.62 30.94
C GLY A 644 38.79 14.14 32.12
N GLN A 645 38.56 14.67 33.33
CA GLN A 645 39.22 14.21 34.54
C GLN A 645 38.61 12.89 35.03
N ALA A 646 39.45 11.88 35.24
CA ALA A 646 39.02 10.57 35.73
C ALA A 646 38.72 10.59 37.24
N CYS A 647 37.99 9.57 37.70
CA CYS A 647 37.73 9.37 39.13
C CYS A 647 39.01 9.01 39.90
N ALA A 648 39.15 9.55 41.10
CA ALA A 648 40.13 9.14 42.09
C ALA A 648 39.41 8.40 43.23
N GLY A 649 39.38 7.07 43.19
CA GLY A 649 38.56 6.26 44.09
C GLY A 649 37.06 6.50 43.85
N GLN A 650 36.33 6.94 44.88
CA GLN A 650 34.90 7.27 44.81
C GLN A 650 34.63 8.74 44.40
N SER A 651 35.66 9.57 44.26
CA SER A 651 35.53 10.98 43.90
C SER A 651 35.68 11.17 42.39
N CYS A 652 34.65 11.68 41.72
CA CYS A 652 34.62 11.92 40.28
C CYS A 652 34.35 13.41 39.99
N PRO A 653 35.33 14.32 40.18
CA PRO A 653 35.14 15.77 40.02
C PRO A 653 35.04 16.21 38.56
N GLY A 654 35.21 15.30 37.59
CA GLY A 654 35.39 15.58 36.18
C GLY A 654 34.12 15.98 35.41
N TRP A 655 33.16 16.64 36.06
CA TRP A 655 31.85 16.94 35.50
C TRP A 655 31.36 18.34 35.86
N VAL A 656 30.78 19.02 34.88
CA VAL A 656 30.15 20.34 35.03
C VAL A 656 28.70 20.24 34.61
N GLN A 657 27.79 20.70 35.47
CA GLN A 657 26.36 20.71 35.17
C GLN A 657 26.02 21.77 34.13
N LEU A 658 25.25 21.40 33.12
CA LEU A 658 24.77 22.30 32.07
C LEU A 658 23.26 22.54 32.14
N ASP A 659 22.49 21.61 32.69
CA ASP A 659 21.04 21.72 32.82
C ASP A 659 20.55 21.11 34.13
N ASN A 660 19.51 21.70 34.73
CA ASN A 660 18.82 21.19 35.91
C ASN A 660 17.32 21.04 35.71
N ASN A 661 16.83 21.10 34.47
CA ASN A 661 15.42 21.13 34.16
C ASN A 661 14.85 19.70 34.08
N PRO A 662 13.89 19.33 34.95
CA PRO A 662 13.31 17.98 34.95
C PRO A 662 12.45 17.67 33.71
N ALA A 663 12.11 18.67 32.90
CA ALA A 663 11.38 18.47 31.65
C ALA A 663 12.22 17.78 30.57
N THR A 664 13.55 17.79 30.68
CA THR A 664 14.47 17.14 29.74
C THR A 664 14.30 15.63 29.76
N VAL A 665 14.06 15.03 28.58
CA VAL A 665 13.85 13.57 28.41
C VAL A 665 14.70 12.93 27.33
N ASP A 666 15.27 13.74 26.45
CA ASP A 666 16.21 13.27 25.45
C ASP A 666 17.23 14.36 25.16
N PHE A 667 18.41 13.95 24.74
CA PHE A 667 19.47 14.87 24.35
C PHE A 667 20.29 14.29 23.21
N SER A 668 20.75 15.18 22.35
CA SER A 668 21.57 14.86 21.19
C SER A 668 22.83 15.72 21.25
N ALA A 669 23.97 15.12 20.97
CA ALA A 669 25.23 15.80 20.87
C ALA A 669 25.87 15.42 19.53
N ASN A 670 26.29 16.41 18.75
CA ASN A 670 26.98 16.26 17.47
C ASN A 670 27.75 17.55 17.15
N ALA A 671 28.40 17.61 15.97
CA ALA A 671 29.16 18.78 15.52
C ALA A 671 28.35 20.09 15.41
N GLY A 672 27.00 20.03 15.42
CA GLY A 672 26.12 21.20 15.45
C GLY A 672 25.85 21.73 16.87
N GLY A 673 26.34 21.05 17.91
CA GLY A 673 26.21 21.41 19.32
C GLY A 673 25.42 20.40 20.15
N LEU A 674 25.13 20.79 21.40
CA LEU A 674 24.33 20.02 22.36
C LEU A 674 22.88 20.51 22.32
N PHE A 675 21.95 19.57 22.17
CA PHE A 675 20.52 19.84 22.12
C PHE A 675 19.80 18.99 23.16
N GLN A 676 18.72 19.53 23.70
CA GLN A 676 17.81 18.79 24.57
C GLN A 676 16.38 18.91 24.06
N ARG A 677 15.62 17.85 24.28
CA ARG A 677 14.19 17.80 24.05
C ARG A 677 13.47 17.71 25.37
N HIS A 678 12.49 18.58 25.56
CA HIS A 678 11.60 18.52 26.71
C HIS A 678 10.44 17.55 26.46
N ARG A 679 9.77 17.09 27.52
CA ARG A 679 8.61 16.18 27.45
C ARG A 679 7.50 16.69 26.53
N ASN A 680 7.36 18.01 26.45
CA ASN A 680 6.40 18.69 25.59
C ASN A 680 6.86 18.82 24.12
N GLY A 681 7.93 18.15 23.70
CA GLY A 681 8.45 18.20 22.33
C GLY A 681 9.37 19.40 22.06
N TRP A 682 9.39 20.41 22.92
CA TRP A 682 10.19 21.61 22.68
C TRP A 682 11.68 21.30 22.63
N ILE A 683 12.36 21.90 21.65
CA ILE A 683 13.79 21.71 21.43
C ILE A 683 14.55 22.93 21.91
N TRP A 684 15.63 22.69 22.64
CA TRP A 684 16.56 23.70 23.11
C TRP A 684 17.98 23.36 22.66
N ARG A 685 18.76 24.40 22.33
CA ARG A 685 20.17 24.30 21.98
C ARG A 685 21.01 24.92 23.09
N SER A 686 22.10 24.25 23.47
CA SER A 686 23.05 24.77 24.44
C SER A 686 24.04 25.74 23.79
N ASN A 687 24.38 26.81 24.50
CA ASN A 687 25.51 27.69 24.18
C ASN A 687 26.80 27.28 24.94
N GLY A 688 26.74 26.22 25.75
CA GLY A 688 27.89 25.67 26.50
C GLY A 688 28.15 26.30 27.87
N ALA A 689 27.40 27.32 28.29
CA ALA A 689 27.53 27.93 29.62
C ALA A 689 27.09 26.97 30.72
N ALA A 690 27.89 26.88 31.78
CA ALA A 690 27.62 26.03 32.94
C ALA A 690 26.56 26.64 33.87
N CYS A 691 25.92 25.78 34.68
CA CYS A 691 25.03 26.23 35.75
C CYS A 691 25.83 26.92 36.88
N SER A 692 25.26 27.98 37.46
CA SER A 692 25.68 28.57 38.73
C SER A 692 24.57 28.36 39.76
N GLY A 693 24.74 27.37 40.63
CA GLY A 693 23.68 26.91 41.52
C GLY A 693 22.48 26.36 40.75
N GLN A 694 21.29 26.92 40.98
CA GLN A 694 20.05 26.53 40.26
C GLN A 694 19.85 27.28 38.94
N ASN A 695 20.71 28.25 38.61
CA ASN A 695 20.59 29.04 37.40
C ASN A 695 21.44 28.42 36.27
N CYS A 696 20.79 27.94 35.22
CA CYS A 696 21.44 27.35 34.04
C CYS A 696 21.14 28.21 32.79
N PRO A 697 21.87 29.32 32.56
CA PRO A 697 21.58 30.27 31.49
C PRO A 697 21.96 29.76 30.09
N GLY A 698 22.51 28.55 30.00
CA GLY A 698 23.19 28.04 28.83
C GLY A 698 22.31 27.49 27.71
N TRP A 699 21.01 27.79 27.69
CA TRP A 699 20.04 27.18 26.78
C TRP A 699 19.16 28.20 26.07
N VAL A 700 19.00 28.00 24.76
CA VAL A 700 18.15 28.82 23.88
C VAL A 700 17.10 27.94 23.23
N ARG A 701 15.84 28.35 23.24
CA ARG A 701 14.72 27.61 22.63
C ARG A 701 14.80 27.71 21.10
N MET A 702 14.74 26.57 20.43
CA MET A 702 14.82 26.44 18.97
C MET A 702 13.46 26.12 18.35
N ASP A 703 12.60 25.44 19.09
CA ASP A 703 11.31 24.97 18.60
C ASP A 703 10.30 24.85 19.74
N ASN A 704 9.02 25.06 19.44
CA ASN A 704 7.89 24.88 20.36
C ASN A 704 6.87 23.85 19.85
N ASN A 705 7.25 22.99 18.90
CA ASN A 705 6.39 21.99 18.31
C ASN A 705 6.20 20.81 19.27
N LEU A 706 4.94 20.47 19.57
CA LEU A 706 4.60 19.36 20.46
C LEU A 706 4.84 17.99 19.83
N HIS A 707 5.08 17.94 18.52
CA HIS A 707 5.19 16.70 17.78
C HIS A 707 6.59 16.08 17.81
N SER A 708 7.63 16.82 18.22
CA SER A 708 9.02 16.37 18.12
C SER A 708 9.36 15.23 19.08
N THR A 709 10.02 14.21 18.55
CA THR A 709 10.35 12.95 19.25
C THR A 709 11.83 12.62 19.27
N ALA A 710 12.61 13.10 18.31
CA ALA A 710 14.05 12.86 18.24
C ALA A 710 14.78 14.02 17.56
N ILE A 711 16.07 14.16 17.88
CA ILE A 711 16.97 15.17 17.31
C ILE A 711 18.22 14.48 16.75
N ALA A 712 18.56 14.75 15.49
CA ALA A 712 19.77 14.22 14.84
C ALA A 712 20.57 15.33 14.15
N GLY A 713 21.90 15.19 14.10
CA GLY A 713 22.79 16.10 13.37
C GLY A 713 22.70 17.58 13.75
N GLY A 714 22.07 17.91 14.89
CA GLY A 714 22.00 19.26 15.47
C GLY A 714 21.01 20.20 14.77
N VAL A 715 20.61 19.90 13.54
CA VAL A 715 19.67 20.70 12.76
C VAL A 715 18.47 19.91 12.28
N TYR A 716 18.35 18.62 12.62
CA TYR A 716 17.23 17.79 12.19
C TYR A 716 16.37 17.35 13.37
N GLN A 717 15.05 17.42 13.19
CA GLN A 717 14.08 16.85 14.12
C GLN A 717 13.17 15.86 13.41
N MET A 718 12.77 14.83 14.15
CA MET A 718 11.73 13.88 13.74
C MET A 718 10.52 14.08 14.63
N HIS A 719 9.34 14.04 14.03
CA HIS A 719 8.07 14.09 14.73
C HIS A 719 7.48 12.69 14.97
N HIS A 720 6.57 12.55 15.93
CA HIS A 720 5.86 11.28 16.19
C HIS A 720 4.98 10.83 15.01
N ASP A 721 4.63 11.74 14.09
CA ASP A 721 3.89 11.43 12.86
C ASP A 721 4.82 11.00 11.72
N GLY A 722 6.13 10.84 11.97
CA GLY A 722 7.17 10.42 11.03
C GLY A 722 7.76 11.56 10.18
N ARG A 723 7.22 12.78 10.26
CA ARG A 723 7.78 13.90 9.50
C ARG A 723 9.19 14.24 9.98
N VAL A 724 10.05 14.61 9.02
CA VAL A 724 11.43 15.03 9.28
C VAL A 724 11.59 16.47 8.84
N TRP A 725 12.22 17.28 9.69
CA TRP A 725 12.40 18.72 9.46
C TRP A 725 13.85 19.10 9.64
N ARG A 726 14.31 20.10 8.86
CA ARG A 726 15.62 20.73 8.99
C ARG A 726 15.47 22.17 9.46
N PHE A 727 16.28 22.55 10.42
CA PHE A 727 16.38 23.92 10.89
C PHE A 727 17.13 24.77 9.86
N THR A 728 16.53 25.88 9.44
CA THR A 728 17.05 26.82 8.42
C THR A 728 17.01 28.28 8.85
N GLY A 729 16.53 28.60 10.06
CA GLY A 729 16.32 29.98 10.51
C GLY A 729 17.07 30.39 11.77
N SER A 730 16.51 31.36 12.50
CA SER A 730 17.01 31.85 13.79
C SER A 730 16.24 31.22 14.96
N PRO A 731 16.84 31.14 16.17
CA PRO A 731 16.15 30.63 17.35
C PRO A 731 14.84 31.38 17.64
N CYS A 732 13.95 30.80 18.46
CA CYS A 732 12.65 31.40 18.74
C CYS A 732 12.77 32.81 19.34
N ALA A 733 11.99 33.76 18.83
CA ALA A 733 11.81 35.09 19.41
C ALA A 733 10.45 35.16 20.09
N GLY A 734 10.42 34.97 21.42
CA GLY A 734 9.16 34.80 22.16
C GLY A 734 8.45 33.49 21.77
N GLU A 735 7.16 33.57 21.47
CA GLU A 735 6.32 32.43 21.01
C GLU A 735 6.52 32.11 19.51
N ALA A 736 7.19 32.97 18.75
CA ALA A 736 7.41 32.77 17.32
C ALA A 736 8.69 31.96 17.06
N CYS A 737 8.52 30.70 16.67
CA CYS A 737 9.60 29.82 16.21
C CYS A 737 9.49 29.68 14.67
N ARG A 738 10.27 30.47 13.92
CA ARG A 738 10.34 30.42 12.45
C ARG A 738 11.69 29.86 12.02
N GLY A 739 11.72 28.91 11.10
CA GLY A 739 12.98 28.39 10.56
C GLY A 739 13.09 26.87 10.52
N TRP A 740 12.02 26.16 10.24
CA TRP A 740 12.06 24.72 9.99
C TRP A 740 11.45 24.44 8.62
N ASP A 741 12.23 23.78 7.76
CA ASP A 741 11.77 23.29 6.47
C ASP A 741 11.51 21.79 6.56
N MET A 742 10.36 21.34 6.08
CA MET A 742 10.03 19.92 6.03
C MET A 742 10.92 19.24 4.98
N LEU A 743 11.61 18.18 5.38
CA LEU A 743 12.42 17.34 4.48
C LEU A 743 11.71 16.05 4.11
N ASP A 744 10.88 15.50 5.00
CA ASP A 744 10.09 14.30 4.72
C ASP A 744 8.71 14.40 5.36
N ASN A 745 7.71 13.84 4.67
CA ASN A 745 6.35 13.70 5.16
C ASN A 745 5.94 12.23 5.38
N ASN A 746 6.89 11.29 5.31
CA ASN A 746 6.60 9.87 5.40
C ASN A 746 6.34 9.41 6.85
N PRO A 747 5.15 8.90 7.17
CA PRO A 747 4.81 8.54 8.55
C PRO A 747 5.55 7.32 9.10
N ARG A 748 6.32 6.64 8.26
CA ARG A 748 7.06 5.42 8.58
C ARG A 748 8.45 5.67 9.12
N THR A 749 8.93 6.92 9.10
CA THR A 749 10.24 7.24 9.65
C THR A 749 10.25 6.92 11.14
N LYS A 750 11.03 5.88 11.48
CA LYS A 750 11.19 5.36 12.84
C LYS A 750 12.37 6.01 13.53
N LEU A 751 13.45 6.23 12.77
CA LEU A 751 14.70 6.74 13.29
C LEU A 751 15.42 7.56 12.23
N VAL A 752 16.12 8.59 12.68
CA VAL A 752 17.02 9.41 11.87
C VAL A 752 18.43 9.34 12.45
N ALA A 753 19.44 9.27 11.59
CA ALA A 753 20.85 9.34 11.97
C ALA A 753 21.56 10.32 11.04
N ALA A 754 22.49 11.10 11.58
CA ALA A 754 23.31 12.01 10.80
C ALA A 754 24.78 11.64 10.96
N ALA A 755 25.58 11.83 9.91
CA ALA A 755 27.02 11.78 10.02
C ALA A 755 27.57 12.96 10.88
N ASP A 756 28.87 12.97 11.14
CA ASP A 756 29.53 14.09 11.83
C ASP A 756 29.66 15.33 10.90
N GLY A 757 29.39 16.54 11.41
CA GLY A 757 29.61 17.83 10.72
C GLY A 757 28.34 18.66 10.45
N GLU A 758 28.47 19.99 10.31
CA GLU A 758 27.34 20.90 10.04
C GLU A 758 26.63 20.66 8.69
N ASN A 759 27.31 20.00 7.74
CA ASN A 759 26.78 19.58 6.43
C ASN A 759 26.58 18.06 6.33
N ALA A 760 26.40 17.37 7.45
CA ALA A 760 26.32 15.92 7.49
C ALA A 760 25.15 15.35 6.67
N LEU A 761 25.43 14.25 5.97
CA LEU A 761 24.41 13.43 5.33
C LEU A 761 23.43 12.92 6.39
N LEU A 762 22.15 13.19 6.17
CA LEU A 762 21.05 12.67 6.97
C LEU A 762 20.57 11.34 6.37
N TYR A 763 20.38 10.37 7.24
CA TYR A 763 19.81 9.07 6.92
C TYR A 763 18.54 8.84 7.73
N GLN A 764 17.58 8.13 7.15
CA GLN A 764 16.38 7.71 7.86
C GLN A 764 16.09 6.24 7.63
N LEU A 765 15.54 5.61 8.66
CA LEU A 765 15.06 4.23 8.64
C LEU A 765 13.54 4.22 8.70
N HIS A 766 12.90 3.58 7.73
CA HIS A 766 11.46 3.34 7.73
C HIS A 766 11.16 2.00 8.42
N ALA A 767 10.28 1.99 9.42
CA ALA A 767 9.91 0.76 10.11
C ALA A 767 8.57 0.90 10.86
N PRO A 768 7.90 -0.23 11.19
CA PRO A 768 6.71 -0.21 12.03
C PRO A 768 7.04 0.39 13.40
N LYS A 769 6.07 1.11 13.98
CA LYS A 769 6.16 1.59 15.35
C LYS A 769 5.83 0.45 16.30
N LEU A 770 6.65 0.30 17.34
CA LEU A 770 6.44 -0.69 18.40
C LEU A 770 5.81 0.00 19.61
N PHE A 771 4.84 -0.68 20.23
CA PHE A 771 4.12 -0.19 21.41
C PHE A 771 4.19 -1.23 22.53
N GLN A 772 4.23 -0.75 23.77
CA GLN A 772 4.19 -1.57 24.98
C GLN A 772 3.08 -1.08 25.90
N LEU A 773 2.36 -2.03 26.49
CA LEU A 773 1.43 -1.79 27.58
C LEU A 773 2.09 -2.29 28.87
N HIS A 774 2.23 -1.40 29.86
CA HIS A 774 2.73 -1.75 31.16
C HIS A 774 1.60 -2.22 32.09
N ASN A 775 1.96 -2.93 33.17
CA ASN A 775 1.01 -3.45 34.15
C ASN A 775 0.23 -2.33 34.89
N ASP A 776 0.83 -1.14 34.97
CA ASP A 776 0.22 0.06 35.54
C ASP A 776 -0.68 0.81 34.54
N GLY A 777 -0.96 0.23 33.37
CA GLY A 777 -1.78 0.82 32.30
C GLY A 777 -1.04 1.81 31.41
N ALA A 778 0.20 2.17 31.72
CA ALA A 778 0.94 3.11 30.89
C ALA A 778 1.23 2.52 29.51
N ILE A 779 1.06 3.34 28.47
CA ILE A 779 1.39 2.98 27.09
C ILE A 779 2.65 3.69 26.68
N TRP A 780 3.58 2.92 26.13
CA TRP A 780 4.86 3.43 25.64
C TRP A 780 5.01 3.13 24.16
N GLN A 781 5.59 4.06 23.41
CA GLN A 781 5.98 3.88 22.02
C GLN A 781 7.50 3.88 21.90
N SER A 782 8.03 2.91 21.16
CA SER A 782 9.44 2.87 20.80
C SER A 782 9.79 4.04 19.90
N ILE A 783 10.85 4.76 20.26
CA ILE A 783 11.49 5.79 19.44
C ILE A 783 12.84 5.34 18.85
N GLY A 784 13.20 4.05 19.02
CA GLY A 784 14.16 3.38 18.14
C GLY A 784 15.59 3.13 18.65
N GLY A 785 15.87 3.23 19.96
CA GLY A 785 17.15 2.81 20.55
C GLY A 785 17.05 1.63 21.53
N ALA A 786 18.20 1.11 21.96
CA ALA A 786 18.30 0.00 22.91
C ALA A 786 18.03 0.45 24.36
N CYS A 787 17.41 -0.41 25.16
CA CYS A 787 17.27 -0.20 26.60
C CYS A 787 18.62 -0.35 27.31
N THR A 788 18.88 0.48 28.31
CA THR A 788 20.05 0.43 29.18
C THR A 788 19.67 -0.09 30.57
N GLY A 789 19.69 -1.41 30.76
CA GLY A 789 19.26 -2.03 32.02
C GLY A 789 17.73 -1.93 32.21
N GLU A 790 17.27 -1.40 33.34
CA GLU A 790 15.84 -1.13 33.60
C GLU A 790 15.37 0.21 33.02
N SER A 791 16.31 1.05 32.55
CA SER A 791 16.00 2.31 31.91
C SER A 791 15.88 2.13 30.41
N CYS A 792 14.74 2.51 29.86
CA CYS A 792 14.44 2.41 28.44
C CYS A 792 14.19 3.81 27.87
N PRO A 793 15.23 4.68 27.75
CA PRO A 793 15.06 6.06 27.27
C PRO A 793 14.55 6.12 25.82
N SER A 794 14.63 5.00 25.10
CA SER A 794 14.12 4.81 23.75
C SER A 794 12.64 4.47 23.67
N TRP A 795 11.91 4.70 24.76
CA TRP A 795 10.48 4.58 24.84
C TRP A 795 9.91 5.92 25.32
N GLN A 796 8.87 6.40 24.64
CA GLN A 796 8.14 7.60 25.02
C GLN A 796 6.76 7.21 25.55
N ARG A 797 6.42 7.74 26.73
CA ARG A 797 5.08 7.56 27.32
C ARG A 797 4.03 8.28 26.46
N LEU A 798 3.12 7.50 25.88
CA LEU A 798 1.97 7.99 25.13
C LEU A 798 0.71 8.10 26.00
N ASP A 799 0.65 7.30 27.05
CA ASP A 799 -0.49 7.26 27.97
C ASP A 799 0.01 6.88 29.37
N ASN A 800 -0.61 7.46 30.40
CA ASN A 800 -0.36 7.13 31.81
C ASN A 800 -1.64 6.68 32.52
N ASN A 801 -2.66 6.28 31.77
CA ASN A 801 -3.97 5.95 32.31
C ASN A 801 -3.94 4.51 32.87
N PRO A 802 -4.14 4.32 34.18
CA PRO A 802 -4.12 3.00 34.78
C PRO A 802 -5.26 2.09 34.35
N ASN A 803 -6.27 2.66 33.69
CA ASN A 803 -7.38 1.88 33.17
C ASN A 803 -7.01 1.12 31.91
N THR A 804 -5.89 1.34 31.23
CA THR A 804 -5.59 0.58 30.01
C THR A 804 -5.42 -0.91 30.29
N LYS A 805 -6.27 -1.75 29.68
CA LYS A 805 -6.23 -3.22 29.78
C LYS A 805 -5.70 -3.92 28.53
N ALA A 806 -5.88 -3.33 27.35
CA ALA A 806 -5.43 -3.91 26.09
C ALA A 806 -5.14 -2.86 25.02
N LEU A 807 -4.29 -3.22 24.06
CA LEU A 807 -3.95 -2.41 22.89
C LEU A 807 -4.31 -3.12 21.59
N ALA A 808 -4.66 -2.35 20.59
CA ALA A 808 -4.72 -2.78 19.21
C ALA A 808 -3.99 -1.76 18.33
N ALA A 809 -3.15 -2.20 17.40
CA ALA A 809 -2.45 -1.32 16.48
C ALA A 809 -2.48 -1.88 15.05
N SER A 810 -2.82 -1.05 14.08
CA SER A 810 -2.76 -1.37 12.65
C SER A 810 -2.96 -0.12 11.81
N GLY A 811 -2.25 -0.01 10.68
CA GLY A 811 -2.45 1.10 9.75
C GLY A 811 -2.07 2.44 10.37
N GLY A 812 -0.94 2.49 11.09
CA GLY A 812 -0.43 3.69 11.74
C GLY A 812 -1.30 4.23 12.89
N ARG A 813 -2.35 3.50 13.28
CA ARG A 813 -3.26 3.86 14.38
C ARG A 813 -3.03 2.96 15.57
N LEU A 814 -3.12 3.55 16.75
CA LEU A 814 -3.07 2.88 18.04
C LEU A 814 -4.39 3.09 18.76
N TYR A 815 -4.93 2.01 19.31
CA TYR A 815 -6.16 1.99 20.09
C TYR A 815 -5.88 1.37 21.44
N GLN A 816 -6.58 1.86 22.45
CA GLN A 816 -6.56 1.30 23.78
C GLN A 816 -7.96 0.95 24.23
N LEU A 817 -8.08 -0.14 24.97
CA LEU A 817 -9.29 -0.55 25.66
C LEU A 817 -9.03 -0.41 27.16
N HIS A 818 -9.95 0.28 27.84
CA HIS A 818 -9.88 0.54 29.27
C HIS A 818 -10.57 -0.57 30.10
N ARG A 819 -10.29 -0.61 31.41
CA ARG A 819 -10.87 -1.51 32.41
C ARG A 819 -12.34 -1.22 32.71
N ASP A 820 -12.78 0.00 32.39
CA ASP A 820 -14.19 0.40 32.35
C ASP A 820 -14.79 0.22 30.95
N ASP A 821 -14.12 -0.60 30.12
CA ASP A 821 -14.53 -1.06 28.79
C ASP A 821 -14.61 0.03 27.71
N ARG A 822 -14.18 1.26 28.03
CA ARG A 822 -14.09 2.35 27.05
C ARG A 822 -12.97 2.13 26.04
N ILE A 823 -13.22 2.53 24.79
CA ILE A 823 -12.22 2.48 23.72
C ILE A 823 -11.74 3.89 23.41
N TRP A 824 -10.42 4.05 23.29
CA TRP A 824 -9.80 5.30 22.88
C TRP A 824 -8.85 5.09 21.70
N ARG A 825 -8.72 6.12 20.86
CA ARG A 825 -7.78 6.17 19.75
C ARG A 825 -6.70 7.19 20.03
N SER A 826 -5.45 6.83 19.75
CA SER A 826 -4.34 7.76 19.83
C SER A 826 -4.40 8.75 18.68
N ILE A 827 -4.28 10.03 19.00
CA ILE A 827 -4.09 11.12 18.03
C ILE A 827 -2.61 11.47 17.86
N GLY A 828 -1.71 10.62 18.35
CA GLY A 828 -0.26 10.75 18.20
C GLY A 828 0.43 11.67 19.20
N ARG A 829 -0.31 12.48 19.98
CA ARG A 829 0.29 13.39 20.96
C ARG A 829 0.83 12.60 22.16
N PRO A 830 2.15 12.62 22.43
CA PRO A 830 2.71 11.96 23.62
C PRO A 830 2.28 12.70 24.90
N CYS A 831 2.45 12.05 26.05
CA CYS A 831 2.18 12.70 27.34
C CYS A 831 3.14 13.87 27.57
N THR A 832 2.61 14.99 28.07
CA THR A 832 3.39 16.11 28.59
C THR A 832 3.26 16.10 30.11
N ASP A 833 4.33 15.73 30.81
CA ASP A 833 4.29 15.42 32.24
C ASP A 833 3.22 14.36 32.56
N ASP A 834 2.29 14.66 33.46
CA ASP A 834 1.20 13.74 33.84
C ASP A 834 -0.08 13.94 33.02
N ILE A 835 -0.04 14.81 32.00
CA ILE A 835 -1.19 15.10 31.14
C ILE A 835 -1.01 14.41 29.79
N CYS A 836 -1.85 13.42 29.51
CA CYS A 836 -1.86 12.67 28.24
C CYS A 836 -3.08 13.04 27.40
N LEU A 837 -3.06 14.22 26.76
CA LEU A 837 -4.15 14.70 25.89
C LEU A 837 -4.18 14.03 24.51
N GLY A 838 -3.43 12.95 24.32
CA GLY A 838 -3.22 12.28 23.05
C GLY A 838 -4.23 11.22 22.68
N TRP A 839 -5.41 11.24 23.30
CA TRP A 839 -6.43 10.23 23.14
C TRP A 839 -7.80 10.86 22.94
N GLU A 840 -8.54 10.33 21.99
CA GLU A 840 -9.95 10.66 21.79
C GLU A 840 -10.81 9.42 22.05
N LEU A 841 -11.96 9.62 22.67
CA LEU A 841 -12.89 8.54 23.02
C LEU A 841 -13.61 8.06 21.76
N LEU A 842 -13.59 6.75 21.52
CA LEU A 842 -14.29 6.11 20.42
C LEU A 842 -15.55 5.36 20.85
N ASP A 843 -15.56 4.83 22.07
CA ASP A 843 -16.67 4.04 22.58
C ASP A 843 -16.76 4.16 24.11
N ASN A 844 -17.99 4.22 24.63
CA ASN A 844 -18.31 4.28 26.07
C ASN A 844 -19.18 3.11 26.56
N ASN A 845 -19.29 2.03 25.80
CA ASN A 845 -20.11 0.87 26.11
C ASN A 845 -19.43 -0.02 27.17
N PRO A 846 -20.08 -0.30 28.31
CA PRO A 846 -19.52 -1.11 29.39
C PRO A 846 -19.49 -2.61 29.08
N SER A 847 -19.74 -3.03 27.84
CA SER A 847 -19.78 -4.45 27.47
C SER A 847 -18.49 -4.90 26.82
N THR A 848 -17.57 -4.01 26.47
CA THR A 848 -16.43 -4.34 25.61
C THR A 848 -15.35 -5.15 26.31
N THR A 849 -15.18 -6.39 25.87
CA THR A 849 -14.21 -7.34 26.43
C THR A 849 -12.89 -7.39 25.65
N LYS A 850 -12.93 -7.15 24.34
CA LYS A 850 -11.75 -7.22 23.47
C LYS A 850 -11.81 -6.22 22.33
N ILE A 851 -10.67 -5.66 21.95
CA ILE A 851 -10.47 -4.95 20.69
C ILE A 851 -9.43 -5.66 19.82
N VAL A 852 -9.63 -5.66 18.51
CA VAL A 852 -8.63 -6.11 17.53
C VAL A 852 -8.60 -5.17 16.34
N SER A 853 -7.43 -5.04 15.72
CA SER A 853 -7.27 -4.21 14.53
C SER A 853 -6.49 -4.94 13.46
N SER A 854 -6.96 -4.80 12.23
CA SER A 854 -6.20 -5.14 11.03
C SER A 854 -6.64 -4.17 9.96
N ALA A 855 -5.76 -3.83 9.04
CA ALA A 855 -6.10 -2.97 7.94
C ALA A 855 -6.53 -1.54 8.22
N GLY A 856 -6.09 -0.98 9.36
CA GLY A 856 -6.61 0.31 9.82
C GLY A 856 -8.09 0.25 10.22
N GLN A 857 -8.71 -0.94 10.20
CA GLN A 857 -10.03 -1.21 10.76
C GLN A 857 -9.88 -1.61 12.22
N LEU A 858 -10.85 -1.19 13.03
CA LEU A 858 -10.96 -1.51 14.45
C LEU A 858 -12.27 -2.28 14.66
N PHE A 859 -12.18 -3.36 15.43
CA PHE A 859 -13.30 -4.20 15.81
C PHE A 859 -13.32 -4.37 17.32
N GLN A 860 -14.51 -4.55 17.88
CA GLN A 860 -14.71 -4.85 19.29
C GLN A 860 -15.62 -6.05 19.50
N LEU A 861 -15.38 -6.79 20.58
CA LEU A 861 -16.21 -7.87 21.09
C LEU A 861 -16.85 -7.41 22.40
N HIS A 862 -18.15 -7.63 22.54
CA HIS A 862 -18.88 -7.42 23.77
C HIS A 862 -18.98 -8.71 24.60
N SER A 863 -19.23 -8.57 25.89
CA SER A 863 -19.43 -9.66 26.87
C SER A 863 -20.61 -10.56 26.56
N ASN A 864 -21.59 -10.07 25.80
CA ASN A 864 -22.74 -10.82 25.31
C ASN A 864 -22.51 -11.48 23.93
N GLY A 865 -21.27 -11.46 23.40
CA GLY A 865 -20.90 -12.04 22.11
C GLY A 865 -21.18 -11.15 20.89
N GLN A 866 -21.72 -9.94 21.07
CA GLN A 866 -21.86 -9.00 19.95
C GLN A 866 -20.49 -8.55 19.42
N VAL A 867 -20.38 -8.46 18.10
CA VAL A 867 -19.17 -7.99 17.42
C VAL A 867 -19.50 -6.71 16.67
N TRP A 868 -18.66 -5.69 16.81
CA TRP A 868 -18.87 -4.38 16.19
C TRP A 868 -17.64 -3.89 15.45
N ARG A 869 -17.84 -3.06 14.43
CA ARG A 869 -16.80 -2.40 13.63
C ARG A 869 -16.90 -0.90 13.75
N PHE A 870 -15.74 -0.25 13.90
CA PHE A 870 -15.64 1.20 13.91
C PHE A 870 -15.78 1.80 12.50
N THR A 871 -16.59 2.85 12.35
CA THR A 871 -16.91 3.53 11.08
C THR A 871 -16.12 4.82 10.86
N GLY A 872 -15.41 5.32 11.88
CA GLY A 872 -14.47 6.44 11.74
C GLY A 872 -14.75 7.63 12.67
N GLN A 873 -15.98 7.76 13.18
CA GLN A 873 -16.42 8.90 13.97
C GLN A 873 -16.17 8.69 15.48
N ALA A 874 -15.44 9.61 16.11
CA ALA A 874 -15.24 9.60 17.57
C ALA A 874 -16.52 10.01 18.32
N CYS A 875 -16.55 9.79 19.63
CA CYS A 875 -17.67 10.21 20.47
C CYS A 875 -17.77 11.74 20.57
N SER A 876 -18.99 12.25 20.69
CA SER A 876 -19.30 13.63 21.03
C SER A 876 -20.15 13.63 22.31
N GLY A 877 -19.53 13.96 23.45
CA GLY A 877 -20.14 13.76 24.76
C GLY A 877 -20.40 12.28 25.04
N GLU A 878 -21.62 11.93 25.45
CA GLU A 878 -22.04 10.55 25.70
C GLU A 878 -22.43 9.78 24.42
N SER A 879 -22.53 10.46 23.27
CA SER A 879 -22.95 9.84 22.02
C SER A 879 -21.75 9.33 21.22
N CYS A 880 -21.70 8.01 20.99
CA CYS A 880 -20.65 7.33 20.23
C CYS A 880 -21.22 6.66 18.96
N PRO A 881 -21.58 7.42 17.91
CA PRO A 881 -22.25 6.90 16.71
C PRO A 881 -21.32 6.13 15.77
N GLY A 882 -20.02 6.09 16.04
CA GLY A 882 -18.97 5.56 15.18
C GLY A 882 -18.92 4.03 15.05
N TRP A 883 -20.00 3.31 15.34
CA TRP A 883 -19.99 1.84 15.40
C TRP A 883 -21.15 1.21 14.66
N VAL A 884 -20.86 0.11 13.96
CA VAL A 884 -21.86 -0.72 13.29
C VAL A 884 -21.73 -2.17 13.74
N ARG A 885 -22.86 -2.82 14.03
CA ARG A 885 -22.91 -4.21 14.49
C ARG A 885 -22.66 -5.19 13.35
N LEU A 886 -21.80 -6.17 13.59
CA LEU A 886 -21.42 -7.24 12.67
C LEU A 886 -21.97 -8.61 13.07
N ASP A 887 -22.12 -8.87 14.38
CA ASP A 887 -22.69 -10.11 14.89
C ASP A 887 -23.44 -9.87 16.22
N GLN A 888 -24.31 -10.81 16.57
CA GLN A 888 -25.01 -10.84 17.86
C GLN A 888 -25.14 -12.25 18.45
N ASN A 889 -24.14 -13.09 18.24
CA ASN A 889 -24.15 -14.48 18.70
C ASN A 889 -23.46 -14.61 20.06
N SER A 890 -24.21 -15.06 21.08
CA SER A 890 -23.67 -15.27 22.44
C SER A 890 -22.61 -16.35 22.54
N ALA A 891 -22.49 -17.24 21.54
CA ALA A 891 -21.42 -18.24 21.48
C ALA A 891 -20.06 -17.61 21.17
N THR A 892 -20.01 -16.39 20.62
CA THR A 892 -18.76 -15.73 20.26
C THR A 892 -17.96 -15.38 21.52
N ARG A 893 -16.84 -16.08 21.72
CA ARG A 893 -15.95 -15.89 22.88
C ARG A 893 -14.68 -15.12 22.55
N ASP A 894 -14.25 -15.12 21.30
CA ASP A 894 -13.03 -14.44 20.89
C ASP A 894 -13.10 -13.93 19.45
N ILE A 895 -12.36 -12.85 19.17
CA ILE A 895 -12.17 -12.30 17.82
C ILE A 895 -10.69 -12.07 17.51
N VAL A 896 -10.32 -12.26 16.24
CA VAL A 896 -8.95 -12.06 15.73
C VAL A 896 -9.02 -11.37 14.36
N ALA A 897 -8.13 -10.41 14.11
CA ALA A 897 -8.04 -9.73 12.83
C ALA A 897 -6.61 -9.82 12.25
N GLY A 898 -6.51 -10.06 10.95
CA GLY A 898 -5.23 -10.17 10.25
C GLY A 898 -5.41 -10.25 8.73
N GLY A 899 -4.47 -9.71 7.96
CA GLY A 899 -4.59 -9.66 6.49
C GLY A 899 -5.81 -8.89 5.97
N GLY A 900 -6.40 -8.00 6.79
CA GLY A 900 -7.67 -7.32 6.46
C GLY A 900 -8.92 -8.20 6.52
N GLN A 901 -8.82 -9.35 7.19
CA GLN A 901 -9.94 -10.21 7.52
C GLN A 901 -10.23 -10.14 9.02
N LEU A 902 -11.48 -10.43 9.39
CA LEU A 902 -11.93 -10.61 10.77
C LEU A 902 -12.45 -12.04 10.94
N TYR A 903 -12.05 -12.66 12.05
CA TYR A 903 -12.43 -14.01 12.44
C TYR A 903 -13.00 -13.99 13.85
N GLN A 904 -13.92 -14.91 14.12
CA GLN A 904 -14.43 -15.16 15.46
C GLN A 904 -14.34 -16.64 15.81
N LEU A 905 -14.10 -16.90 17.09
CA LEU A 905 -14.08 -18.21 17.71
C LEU A 905 -15.29 -18.35 18.62
N HIS A 906 -16.06 -19.41 18.42
CA HIS A 906 -17.16 -19.77 19.30
C HIS A 906 -16.67 -20.62 20.48
N ASP A 907 -17.45 -20.63 21.55
CA ASP A 907 -17.25 -21.45 22.75
C ASP A 907 -17.09 -22.95 22.46
N ASN A 908 -17.81 -23.45 21.45
CA ASN A 908 -17.78 -24.81 20.95
C ASN A 908 -16.63 -25.11 19.96
N GLY A 909 -15.65 -24.21 19.81
CA GLY A 909 -14.50 -24.39 18.93
C GLY A 909 -14.71 -23.98 17.47
N ARG A 910 -15.95 -23.67 17.04
CA ARG A 910 -16.21 -23.25 15.66
C ARG A 910 -15.50 -21.94 15.31
N ILE A 911 -14.93 -21.91 14.12
CA ILE A 911 -14.27 -20.71 13.57
C ILE A 911 -15.14 -20.13 12.48
N TRP A 912 -15.37 -18.82 12.52
CA TRP A 912 -16.08 -18.10 11.48
C TRP A 912 -15.26 -16.93 10.94
N ARG A 913 -15.44 -16.62 9.66
CA ARG A 913 -14.84 -15.46 8.98
C ARG A 913 -15.92 -14.49 8.54
N TRP A 914 -15.69 -13.21 8.80
CA TRP A 914 -16.55 -12.13 8.34
C TRP A 914 -16.44 -11.95 6.82
N THR A 915 -17.57 -11.76 6.14
CA THR A 915 -17.64 -11.62 4.68
C THR A 915 -17.65 -10.18 4.20
N GLY A 916 -17.72 -9.20 5.11
CA GLY A 916 -17.84 -7.79 4.76
C GLY A 916 -19.27 -7.22 4.89
N VAL A 917 -20.24 -8.04 5.28
CA VAL A 917 -21.65 -7.64 5.43
C VAL A 917 -21.97 -7.35 6.90
N ASN A 918 -22.65 -6.24 7.18
CA ASN A 918 -23.06 -5.84 8.54
C ASN A 918 -24.42 -6.46 8.91
N CYS A 919 -24.83 -6.38 10.18
CA CYS A 919 -26.18 -6.77 10.58
C CYS A 919 -27.24 -5.76 10.08
N THR A 920 -28.43 -6.26 9.76
CA THR A 920 -29.65 -5.46 9.53
C THR A 920 -30.71 -5.86 10.55
N GLY A 921 -30.92 -5.00 11.56
CA GLY A 921 -31.73 -5.36 12.72
C GLY A 921 -31.12 -6.58 13.46
N GLU A 922 -31.91 -7.63 13.62
CA GLU A 922 -31.47 -8.90 14.26
C GLU A 922 -30.80 -9.89 13.29
N SER A 923 -30.81 -9.62 11.99
CA SER A 923 -30.20 -10.50 11.00
C SER A 923 -28.73 -10.15 10.80
N CYS A 924 -27.81 -11.11 10.99
CA CYS A 924 -26.37 -10.93 10.82
C CYS A 924 -25.80 -11.95 9.80
N PRO A 925 -26.07 -11.80 8.49
CA PRO A 925 -25.70 -12.79 7.47
C PRO A 925 -24.20 -12.79 7.10
N GLY A 926 -23.41 -11.90 7.71
CA GLY A 926 -22.04 -11.59 7.28
C GLY A 926 -20.96 -12.59 7.69
N TRP A 927 -21.29 -13.85 7.96
CA TRP A 927 -20.34 -14.82 8.51
C TRP A 927 -20.37 -16.16 7.78
N ILE A 928 -19.20 -16.74 7.55
CA ILE A 928 -19.03 -18.09 6.98
C ILE A 928 -18.15 -18.96 7.89
N MET A 929 -18.51 -20.22 8.04
CA MET A 929 -17.77 -21.18 8.90
C MET A 929 -16.52 -21.70 8.19
N LEU A 930 -15.40 -21.74 8.90
CA LEU A 930 -14.11 -22.25 8.44
C LEU A 930 -13.66 -23.54 9.15
N ASP A 931 -14.14 -23.77 10.37
CA ASP A 931 -13.79 -24.95 11.16
C ASP A 931 -14.92 -25.27 12.15
N ASN A 932 -15.06 -26.54 12.50
CA ASN A 932 -16.05 -27.06 13.45
C ASN A 932 -15.46 -28.01 14.51
N ASN A 933 -14.14 -27.99 14.70
CA ASN A 933 -13.43 -28.83 15.63
C ASN A 933 -13.55 -28.30 17.07
N PRO A 934 -14.11 -29.10 18.01
CA PRO A 934 -14.29 -28.66 19.39
C PRO A 934 -12.98 -28.49 20.17
N GLN A 935 -11.86 -29.03 19.67
CA GLN A 935 -10.55 -28.90 20.30
C GLN A 935 -9.95 -27.51 20.14
N THR A 936 -10.47 -26.69 19.22
CA THR A 936 -9.94 -25.36 18.96
C THR A 936 -10.17 -24.44 20.15
N ARG A 937 -9.09 -23.94 20.73
CA ARG A 937 -9.12 -23.07 21.91
C ARG A 937 -8.56 -21.68 21.71
N LYS A 938 -7.69 -21.47 20.71
CA LYS A 938 -7.12 -20.15 20.40
C LYS A 938 -6.93 -19.95 18.90
N LEU A 939 -7.13 -18.71 18.45
CA LEU A 939 -6.83 -18.25 17.09
C LEU A 939 -5.74 -17.18 17.11
N VAL A 940 -4.92 -17.17 16.06
CA VAL A 940 -3.91 -16.13 15.81
C VAL A 940 -3.83 -15.88 14.31
N ALA A 941 -3.66 -14.63 13.89
CA ALA A 941 -3.40 -14.29 12.50
C ALA A 941 -1.97 -13.75 12.32
N ALA A 942 -1.19 -14.36 11.44
CA ALA A 942 0.21 -14.02 11.17
C ALA A 942 0.48 -14.01 9.66
N GLY A 943 1.17 -12.99 9.15
CA GLY A 943 1.56 -12.96 7.73
C GLY A 943 0.42 -13.05 6.69
N GLY A 944 -0.83 -12.75 7.09
CA GLY A 944 -2.02 -12.90 6.24
C GLY A 944 -2.67 -14.29 6.29
N LEU A 945 -2.13 -15.21 7.09
CA LEU A 945 -2.69 -16.53 7.35
C LEU A 945 -3.41 -16.56 8.71
N LEU A 946 -4.28 -17.55 8.88
CA LEU A 946 -4.97 -17.85 10.12
C LEU A 946 -4.42 -19.16 10.70
N HIS A 947 -4.07 -19.14 11.98
CA HIS A 947 -3.58 -20.27 12.74
C HIS A 947 -4.53 -20.58 13.89
N GLN A 948 -4.66 -21.86 14.22
CA GLN A 948 -5.40 -22.33 15.38
C GLN A 948 -4.53 -23.23 16.26
N LEU A 949 -4.80 -23.16 17.58
CA LEU A 949 -4.22 -24.03 18.59
C LEU A 949 -5.32 -24.90 19.18
N HIS A 950 -5.07 -26.20 19.21
CA HIS A 950 -5.92 -27.19 19.84
C HIS A 950 -5.59 -27.37 21.33
N ASP A 951 -6.52 -27.93 22.09
CA ASP A 951 -6.36 -28.31 23.49
C ASP A 951 -5.21 -29.30 23.73
N ASN A 952 -4.91 -30.15 22.75
CA ASN A 952 -3.82 -31.13 22.76
C ASN A 952 -2.44 -30.57 22.31
N GLY A 953 -2.30 -29.25 22.15
CA GLY A 953 -1.05 -28.59 21.75
C GLY A 953 -0.80 -28.50 20.25
N ARG A 954 -1.62 -29.15 19.40
CA ARG A 954 -1.44 -29.08 17.94
C ARG A 954 -1.71 -27.70 17.38
N ILE A 955 -0.83 -27.28 16.47
CA ILE A 955 -0.97 -26.04 15.71
C ILE A 955 -1.37 -26.37 14.28
N TRP A 956 -2.37 -25.67 13.76
CA TRP A 956 -2.82 -25.79 12.38
C TRP A 956 -2.86 -24.43 11.69
N THR A 957 -2.64 -24.41 10.37
CA THR A 957 -2.77 -23.24 9.51
C THR A 957 -3.88 -23.43 8.49
N HIS A 958 -4.63 -22.37 8.21
CA HIS A 958 -5.75 -22.39 7.28
C HIS A 958 -5.27 -22.27 5.83
N THR A 959 -5.76 -23.14 4.95
CA THR A 959 -5.35 -23.23 3.54
C THR A 959 -6.23 -22.42 2.59
N GLY A 960 -7.28 -21.76 3.09
CA GLY A 960 -8.18 -20.92 2.30
C GLY A 960 -9.50 -21.59 1.90
N VAL A 961 -9.63 -22.90 2.11
CA VAL A 961 -10.85 -23.67 1.77
C VAL A 961 -11.87 -23.60 2.92
N ARG A 962 -13.11 -23.21 2.61
CA ARG A 962 -14.22 -23.15 3.60
C ARG A 962 -14.81 -24.53 3.90
N CYS A 963 -15.59 -24.64 4.98
CA CYS A 963 -16.38 -25.84 5.22
C CYS A 963 -17.47 -26.03 4.14
N SER A 964 -17.74 -27.28 3.79
CA SER A 964 -18.87 -27.71 2.96
C SER A 964 -19.67 -28.76 3.72
N GLY A 965 -20.81 -28.35 4.28
CA GLY A 965 -21.57 -29.18 5.23
C GLY A 965 -20.73 -29.48 6.48
N PRO A 966 -20.65 -30.74 6.94
CA PRO A 966 -19.87 -31.11 8.12
C PRO A 966 -18.35 -31.20 7.86
N SER A 967 -17.91 -31.14 6.61
CA SER A 967 -16.50 -31.30 6.23
C SER A 967 -15.78 -29.94 6.16
N CYS A 968 -14.68 -29.81 6.91
CA CYS A 968 -13.83 -28.61 6.94
C CYS A 968 -12.37 -28.96 6.56
N PRO A 969 -12.07 -29.22 5.28
CA PRO A 969 -10.76 -29.71 4.83
C PRO A 969 -9.67 -28.61 4.80
N GLY A 970 -10.02 -27.36 5.12
CA GLY A 970 -9.19 -26.18 4.91
C GLY A 970 -8.03 -25.97 5.89
N TRP A 971 -7.48 -27.03 6.48
CA TRP A 971 -6.48 -26.93 7.54
C TRP A 971 -5.31 -27.89 7.35
N GLN A 972 -4.11 -27.38 7.57
CA GLN A 972 -2.85 -28.13 7.51
C GLN A 972 -2.14 -28.04 8.86
N MET A 973 -1.73 -29.19 9.40
CA MET A 973 -1.00 -29.26 10.67
C MET A 973 0.41 -28.69 10.49
N MET A 974 0.81 -27.82 11.40
CA MET A 974 2.15 -27.22 11.44
C MET A 974 3.03 -27.88 12.50
N ASP A 975 2.48 -28.14 13.68
CA ASP A 975 3.21 -28.64 14.85
C ASP A 975 2.30 -29.56 15.68
N ASN A 976 2.90 -30.51 16.40
CA ASN A 976 2.24 -31.53 17.21
C ASN A 976 2.96 -31.76 18.55
N ASP A 977 3.69 -30.76 19.07
CA ASP A 977 4.29 -30.82 20.42
C ASP A 977 3.19 -30.62 21.47
N PRO A 978 2.87 -31.64 22.29
CA PRO A 978 1.81 -31.54 23.29
C PRO A 978 2.12 -30.56 24.41
N ARG A 979 3.37 -30.10 24.54
CA ARG A 979 3.76 -29.08 25.52
C ARG A 979 3.34 -27.68 25.11
N THR A 980 2.91 -27.48 23.87
CA THR A 980 2.47 -26.16 23.39
C THR A 980 1.21 -25.71 24.12
N VAL A 981 1.38 -24.73 25.01
CA VAL A 981 0.30 -24.14 25.80
C VAL A 981 -0.20 -22.82 25.22
N ASP A 982 0.58 -22.16 24.37
CA ASP A 982 0.15 -20.92 23.73
C ASP A 982 0.77 -20.67 22.35
N ILE A 983 0.11 -19.84 21.54
CA ILE A 983 0.64 -19.31 20.28
C ILE A 983 0.42 -17.79 20.20
N ILE A 984 1.37 -17.06 19.63
CA ILE A 984 1.28 -15.61 19.36
C ILE A 984 1.91 -15.26 18.00
N ALA A 985 1.57 -14.11 17.44
CA ALA A 985 2.14 -13.62 16.19
C ALA A 985 3.01 -12.38 16.39
N GLY A 986 4.12 -12.31 15.66
CA GLY A 986 4.94 -11.11 15.48
C GLY A 986 5.21 -10.87 13.99
N GLY A 987 4.47 -9.96 13.38
CA GLY A 987 4.60 -9.68 11.94
C GLY A 987 4.22 -10.88 11.05
N ARG A 988 5.21 -11.50 10.40
CA ARG A 988 5.02 -12.72 9.59
C ARG A 988 5.36 -14.00 10.36
N GLU A 989 5.85 -13.89 11.58
CA GLU A 989 6.31 -15.02 12.38
C GLU A 989 5.24 -15.45 13.38
N LEU A 990 5.20 -16.77 13.63
CA LEU A 990 4.37 -17.41 14.64
C LEU A 990 5.32 -17.95 15.72
N TYR A 991 5.06 -17.58 16.96
CA TYR A 991 5.78 -18.10 18.12
C TYR A 991 4.84 -19.01 18.91
N GLN A 992 5.38 -20.08 19.47
CA GLN A 992 4.67 -20.96 20.38
C GLN A 992 5.30 -20.86 21.76
N ARG A 993 4.55 -21.15 22.81
CA ARG A 993 5.08 -21.25 24.17
C ARG A 993 4.78 -22.62 24.72
N HIS A 994 5.80 -23.26 25.28
CA HIS A 994 5.69 -24.54 25.97
C HIS A 994 5.28 -24.36 27.45
N ASP A 995 4.76 -25.41 28.06
CA ASP A 995 4.37 -25.46 29.48
C ASP A 995 5.54 -25.16 30.43
N ASP A 996 6.77 -25.49 30.02
CA ASP A 996 8.02 -25.18 30.72
C ASP A 996 8.52 -23.74 30.52
N GLY A 997 7.77 -22.92 29.77
CA GLY A 997 8.08 -21.51 29.51
C GLY A 997 9.02 -21.24 28.34
N ARG A 998 9.49 -22.27 27.61
CA ARG A 998 10.25 -22.07 26.36
C ARG A 998 9.37 -21.43 25.29
N ILE A 999 9.98 -20.60 24.45
CA ILE A 999 9.36 -19.94 23.29
C ILE A 999 10.05 -20.40 22.02
#